data_AF-A0A0G4II44-F1
#
_entry.id   AF-A0A0G4II44-F1
#
_cell.length_a   1.000
_cell.length_b   1.000
_cell.length_c   1.000
_cell.angle_alpha   90.00
_cell.angle_beta   90.00
_cell.angle_gamma   90.00
#
_symmetry.space_group_name_H-M   'P 1'
#
loop_
_entity.id
_entity.type
_entity.pdbx_description
1 polymer ?
#
loop_
_entity_poly.entity_id
_entity_poly.type
_entity_poly.pdbx_seq_one_letter_code
_entity_poly.pdbx_strand_id
1 'polypeptide(L)'
;MRFGVLMKAQLIEEWRDDYLDYDLLKKTMPGGTGEDHDYDDDVDHVHADAEDNMDVMRERFLTRGSVSIAEDETTGLLATSDADDDPAQQRWLGELSAQIDKVDNAYGLMLAGVENRLERCCQIADSTDNPDTSSALRSEFVQCFRRLNMVLNFALLNFQAVRKITKKFDKVTGSHVSAQIAGLRSRAVFRNKGLVQQINRVVREYAMHFESGDETAAKIALLHRMTGPDFERRDAFRLGVKTGICVTLVIWILVMVNLTSLEVPDDLQGYVRAYTPVYRCTLVLCGLMWLWGIVILVFTKFRVNFLYIFQMDPESRLSYFQIFNDSANLTIGVLANLLIFSLALLWPLKTGDLLSIDMIPSALVIWVMVRFVLPIRVISRHWKSRQYLLYNLGQIVSSPFSRTSFSAFFIADFLTSTFKLAIDFSTSLCLTANLALDLDDRVARCSRMSNVTVPLMSALPLYWRFMQCLRRYFETSQRFPNLPNACKYLIAHSVILLGVFHSSYTVGQGKEWTTFRIIWLISFLASTMFTFIWDVLVDWSMFEFDVSTCSVGLRKRRLYNKAEYYAMAVLFNFVLRFLWTASLIPSSRNPLFCILTESDAYQMVIAPLLMLLEVFRRCMWALFRVENEHLGNVDDFRQHDAPVPMFFDNFRAQEQRKAYARRQTRYGIAFELAVMGVLLVGLSCVAIFADKDN
;
A
#
# COMPACT_ATOMS: atom_id res chain seq x y z
N MET A 1 11.41 -24.79 -1.85
CA MET A 1 10.10 -24.12 -2.13
C MET A 1 9.40 -24.85 -3.28
N ARG A 2 8.10 -25.18 -3.18
CA ARG A 2 7.37 -25.93 -4.23
C ARG A 2 7.33 -25.13 -5.54
N PHE A 3 7.91 -25.65 -6.63
CA PHE A 3 8.05 -24.91 -7.91
C PHE A 3 6.73 -24.37 -8.49
N GLY A 4 5.61 -25.07 -8.32
CA GLY A 4 4.30 -24.58 -8.78
C GLY A 4 3.86 -23.28 -8.09
N VAL A 5 4.33 -23.02 -6.86
CA VAL A 5 4.09 -21.76 -6.14
C VAL A 5 4.99 -20.65 -6.69
N LEU A 6 6.26 -20.98 -6.95
CA LEU A 6 7.23 -20.06 -7.56
C LEU A 6 6.77 -19.61 -8.96
N MET A 7 6.33 -20.55 -9.78
CA MET A 7 5.84 -20.27 -11.13
C MET A 7 4.70 -19.27 -11.11
N LYS A 8 3.70 -19.49 -10.25
CA LYS A 8 2.55 -18.58 -10.09
C LYS A 8 2.92 -17.20 -9.61
N ALA A 9 3.94 -17.08 -8.75
CA ALA A 9 4.43 -15.79 -8.29
C ALA A 9 5.19 -15.01 -9.38
N GLN A 10 5.66 -15.68 -10.43
CA GLN A 10 6.46 -15.11 -11.52
C GLN A 10 5.68 -14.98 -12.84
N LEU A 11 4.39 -15.33 -12.87
CA LEU A 11 3.56 -15.17 -14.06
C LEU A 11 3.39 -13.70 -14.42
N ILE A 12 3.42 -13.43 -15.71
CA ILE A 12 3.02 -12.14 -16.27
C ILE A 12 1.50 -12.18 -16.42
N GLU A 13 0.80 -11.26 -15.75
CA GLU A 13 -0.67 -11.24 -15.65
C GLU A 13 -1.35 -11.16 -17.03
N GLU A 14 -0.79 -10.39 -17.96
CA GLU A 14 -1.29 -10.26 -19.35
C GLU A 14 -1.31 -11.59 -20.12
N TRP A 15 -0.44 -12.54 -19.77
CA TRP A 15 -0.26 -13.81 -20.49
C TRP A 15 -0.59 -15.01 -19.63
N ARG A 16 -1.30 -14.81 -18.51
CA ARG A 16 -1.55 -15.84 -17.51
C ARG A 16 -2.11 -17.12 -18.10
N ASP A 17 -3.04 -16.99 -19.03
CA ASP A 17 -3.72 -18.11 -19.67
C ASP A 17 -2.89 -18.80 -20.75
N ASP A 18 -1.79 -18.17 -21.19
CA ASP A 18 -0.89 -18.71 -22.22
C ASP A 18 0.24 -19.58 -21.64
N TYR A 19 0.46 -19.54 -20.32
CA TYR A 19 1.46 -20.39 -19.66
C TYR A 19 1.02 -21.87 -19.61
N LEU A 20 2.02 -22.74 -19.48
CA LEU A 20 1.84 -24.17 -19.25
C LEU A 20 1.03 -24.41 -17.96
N ASP A 21 -0.07 -25.16 -18.05
CA ASP A 21 -0.85 -25.55 -16.87
C ASP A 21 -0.16 -26.67 -16.07
N TYR A 22 0.74 -26.25 -15.19
CA TYR A 22 1.56 -27.15 -14.38
C TYR A 22 0.74 -27.95 -13.36
N ASP A 23 -0.44 -27.47 -12.93
CA ASP A 23 -1.28 -28.19 -11.97
C ASP A 23 -2.15 -29.23 -12.67
N LEU A 24 -2.67 -28.92 -13.85
CA LEU A 24 -3.38 -29.89 -14.68
C LEU A 24 -2.49 -31.10 -14.98
N LEU A 25 -1.25 -30.86 -15.43
CA LEU A 25 -0.30 -31.92 -15.74
C LEU A 25 0.11 -32.77 -14.52
N LYS A 26 0.03 -32.22 -13.31
CA LYS A 26 0.22 -33.02 -12.08
C LYS A 26 -0.95 -33.92 -11.78
N LYS A 27 -2.18 -33.46 -12.01
CA LYS A 27 -3.40 -34.21 -11.75
C LYS A 27 -3.60 -35.37 -12.71
N THR A 28 -3.06 -35.27 -13.92
CA THR A 28 -3.22 -36.27 -14.98
C THR A 28 -2.15 -37.37 -14.96
N MET A 29 -1.20 -37.38 -14.01
CA MET A 29 -0.15 -38.42 -13.93
C MET A 29 -0.69 -39.79 -13.47
N PRO A 30 -0.24 -40.91 -14.07
CA PRO A 30 -0.52 -42.26 -13.59
C PRO A 30 0.09 -42.49 -12.20
N GLY A 31 -0.66 -43.11 -11.27
CA GLY A 31 -0.18 -43.41 -9.91
C GLY A 31 -0.46 -42.35 -8.83
N GLY A 32 -1.16 -41.25 -9.18
CA GLY A 32 -1.65 -40.29 -8.20
C GLY A 32 -2.88 -40.81 -7.44
N THR A 33 -2.70 -41.70 -6.47
CA THR A 33 -3.69 -41.80 -5.38
C THR A 33 -3.75 -40.43 -4.70
N GLY A 34 -4.95 -39.94 -4.42
CA GLY A 34 -5.21 -38.65 -3.76
C GLY A 34 -4.75 -38.56 -2.30
N GLU A 35 -3.71 -39.31 -1.93
CA GLU A 35 -3.06 -39.27 -0.62
C GLU A 35 -1.62 -38.81 -0.82
N ASP A 36 -1.34 -37.59 -0.35
CA ASP A 36 0.00 -37.04 -0.18
C ASP A 36 0.79 -37.94 0.79
N HIS A 37 1.40 -39.02 0.29
CA HIS A 37 2.54 -39.59 0.98
C HIS A 37 3.73 -38.66 0.73
N ASP A 38 4.09 -37.93 1.77
CA ASP A 38 5.38 -37.26 1.96
C ASP A 38 6.49 -38.26 1.61
N TYR A 39 6.97 -38.19 0.38
CA TYR A 39 8.38 -38.43 0.14
C TYR A 39 9.05 -37.09 0.42
N ASP A 40 9.71 -37.01 1.57
CA ASP A 40 10.76 -36.04 1.84
C ASP A 40 11.66 -35.97 0.59
N ASP A 41 11.51 -34.90 -0.20
CA ASP A 41 12.60 -34.45 -1.04
C ASP A 41 13.63 -33.95 -0.02
N ASP A 42 14.63 -34.79 0.28
CA ASP A 42 15.79 -34.48 1.12
C ASP A 42 16.17 -33.00 0.95
N VAL A 43 15.84 -32.25 1.99
CA VAL A 43 16.14 -30.83 2.13
C VAL A 43 17.56 -30.73 2.64
N ASP A 44 18.52 -31.15 1.83
CA ASP A 44 19.92 -30.79 2.04
C ASP A 44 20.55 -30.40 0.69
N HIS A 45 21.10 -29.17 0.68
CA HIS A 45 21.88 -28.51 -0.37
C HIS A 45 21.24 -27.76 -1.55
N VAL A 46 19.93 -27.78 -1.80
CA VAL A 46 19.39 -27.07 -3.01
C VAL A 46 19.01 -25.59 -2.77
N HIS A 47 19.15 -25.08 -1.54
CA HIS A 47 18.76 -23.70 -1.21
C HIS A 47 19.71 -22.61 -1.70
N ALA A 48 20.93 -22.95 -2.13
CA ALA A 48 21.88 -22.01 -2.73
C ALA A 48 21.77 -21.89 -4.27
N ASP A 49 21.29 -22.94 -4.96
CA ASP A 49 21.38 -23.02 -6.43
C ASP A 49 20.18 -22.47 -7.21
N ALA A 50 19.10 -22.05 -6.53
CA ALA A 50 17.85 -21.66 -7.18
C ALA A 50 17.78 -20.17 -7.57
N GLU A 51 18.41 -19.27 -6.81
CA GLU A 51 18.52 -17.85 -7.17
C GLU A 51 19.70 -17.59 -8.12
N ASP A 52 20.81 -18.31 -7.96
CA ASP A 52 21.99 -18.19 -8.84
C ASP A 52 21.81 -18.76 -10.25
N ASN A 53 20.68 -19.44 -10.54
CA ASN A 53 20.46 -20.07 -11.84
C ASN A 53 19.60 -19.29 -12.84
N MET A 54 18.81 -18.28 -12.43
CA MET A 54 17.96 -17.59 -13.41
C MET A 54 18.76 -16.63 -14.29
N ASP A 55 19.69 -15.87 -13.70
CA ASP A 55 20.56 -14.97 -14.46
C ASP A 55 21.60 -15.74 -15.27
N VAL A 56 22.17 -16.82 -14.70
CA VAL A 56 23.06 -17.74 -15.44
C VAL A 56 22.32 -18.51 -16.54
N MET A 57 21.08 -18.96 -16.30
CA MET A 57 20.25 -19.52 -17.37
C MET A 57 19.95 -18.45 -18.41
N ARG A 58 19.53 -17.25 -18.02
CA ARG A 58 19.24 -16.15 -18.95
C ARG A 58 20.45 -15.83 -19.82
N GLU A 59 21.64 -15.76 -19.23
CA GLU A 59 22.88 -15.55 -19.96
C GLU A 59 23.19 -16.71 -20.92
N ARG A 60 23.05 -17.96 -20.49
CA ARG A 60 23.21 -19.16 -21.34
C ARG A 60 22.16 -19.24 -22.45
N PHE A 61 20.92 -18.85 -22.17
CA PHE A 61 19.81 -18.80 -23.12
C PHE A 61 20.04 -17.72 -24.19
N LEU A 62 20.61 -16.57 -23.81
CA LEU A 62 20.94 -15.47 -24.72
C LEU A 62 22.21 -15.75 -25.55
N THR A 63 23.22 -16.45 -25.00
CA THR A 63 24.50 -16.71 -25.69
C THR A 63 24.49 -17.96 -26.58
N ARG A 64 23.83 -19.05 -26.19
CA ARG A 64 23.92 -20.34 -26.92
C ARG A 64 22.78 -20.61 -27.91
N GLY A 65 21.68 -19.85 -27.86
CA GLY A 65 20.50 -20.12 -28.70
C GLY A 65 19.92 -21.54 -28.53
N SER A 66 20.27 -22.22 -27.45
CA SER A 66 19.73 -23.46 -26.92
C SER A 66 20.38 -23.75 -25.58
N VAL A 67 19.64 -24.33 -24.63
CA VAL A 67 20.26 -24.88 -23.41
C VAL A 67 20.82 -26.24 -23.75
N SER A 68 22.13 -26.34 -23.92
CA SER A 68 22.82 -27.62 -23.76
C SER A 68 22.66 -28.02 -22.29
N ILE A 69 21.78 -28.99 -22.00
CA ILE A 69 22.05 -29.86 -20.85
C ILE A 69 23.42 -30.44 -21.16
N ALA A 70 24.37 -30.28 -20.24
CA ALA A 70 25.67 -30.90 -20.36
C ALA A 70 25.48 -32.35 -20.80
N GLU A 71 26.30 -32.77 -21.77
CA GLU A 71 26.60 -34.18 -21.95
C GLU A 71 27.10 -34.70 -20.59
N ASP A 72 26.20 -35.25 -19.78
CA ASP A 72 26.63 -36.28 -18.85
C ASP A 72 26.86 -37.50 -19.75
N GLU A 73 28.13 -37.83 -19.91
CA GLU A 73 28.65 -39.04 -20.53
C GLU A 73 28.01 -40.27 -19.88
N THR A 74 26.83 -40.65 -20.35
CA THR A 74 26.25 -41.99 -20.23
C THR A 74 25.41 -42.31 -21.47
N THR A 75 25.88 -41.88 -22.64
CA THR A 75 25.59 -42.59 -23.90
C THR A 75 26.41 -43.86 -23.93
N GLY A 76 25.97 -44.84 -23.16
CA GLY A 76 26.62 -46.13 -23.06
C GLY A 76 25.78 -47.06 -22.21
N LEU A 77 25.23 -48.07 -22.89
CA LEU A 77 24.49 -49.22 -22.38
C LEU A 77 22.98 -49.05 -22.16
N LEU A 78 22.24 -49.79 -23.00
CA LEU A 78 21.16 -50.74 -22.65
C LEU A 78 19.92 -50.13 -21.97
N ALA A 79 18.68 -50.41 -22.36
CA ALA A 79 18.16 -51.55 -23.09
C ALA A 79 16.82 -51.15 -23.74
N THR A 80 16.55 -51.78 -24.87
CA THR A 80 15.19 -52.15 -25.27
C THR A 80 14.51 -52.86 -24.09
N SER A 81 13.52 -52.23 -23.47
CA SER A 81 12.60 -52.91 -22.57
C SER A 81 11.20 -52.33 -22.72
N ASP A 82 10.37 -53.00 -23.51
CA ASP A 82 8.93 -53.27 -23.30
C ASP A 82 8.18 -52.37 -22.31
N ALA A 83 8.15 -51.05 -22.55
CA ALA A 83 7.37 -50.08 -21.77
C ALA A 83 6.50 -49.18 -22.67
N ASP A 84 6.20 -49.63 -23.89
CA ASP A 84 5.47 -48.84 -24.90
C ASP A 84 3.93 -48.95 -24.79
N ASP A 85 3.40 -49.77 -23.88
CA ASP A 85 1.98 -50.16 -23.83
C ASP A 85 1.21 -49.69 -22.58
N ASP A 86 1.67 -48.67 -21.84
CA ASP A 86 0.80 -48.03 -20.82
C ASP A 86 -0.06 -46.91 -21.46
N PRO A 87 -1.37 -47.13 -21.70
CA PRO A 87 -2.25 -46.10 -22.26
C PRO A 87 -2.36 -44.85 -21.38
N ALA A 88 -2.09 -44.94 -20.07
CA ALA A 88 -2.08 -43.79 -19.18
C ALA A 88 -0.85 -42.88 -19.42
N GLN A 89 0.31 -43.48 -19.71
CA GLN A 89 1.53 -42.75 -20.08
C GLN A 89 1.37 -42.03 -21.43
N GLN A 90 0.82 -42.72 -22.44
CA GLN A 90 0.56 -42.10 -23.74
C GLN A 90 -0.45 -40.94 -23.66
N ARG A 91 -1.50 -41.07 -22.84
CA ARG A 91 -2.48 -40.00 -22.61
C ARG A 91 -1.85 -38.77 -21.95
N TRP A 92 -0.99 -38.97 -20.96
CA TRP A 92 -0.30 -37.87 -20.29
C TRP A 92 0.69 -37.15 -21.23
N LEU A 93 1.43 -37.92 -22.03
CA LEU A 93 2.31 -37.40 -23.08
C LEU A 93 1.56 -36.57 -24.14
N GLY A 94 0.37 -37.02 -24.54
CA GLY A 94 -0.52 -36.27 -25.44
C GLY A 94 -0.96 -34.92 -24.86
N GLU A 95 -1.36 -34.89 -23.58
CA GLU A 95 -1.73 -33.64 -22.89
C GLU A 95 -0.52 -32.70 -22.73
N LEU A 96 0.66 -33.24 -22.40
CA LEU A 96 1.90 -32.45 -22.33
C LEU A 96 2.23 -31.82 -23.69
N SER A 97 2.10 -32.58 -24.79
CA SER A 97 2.31 -32.06 -26.14
C SER A 97 1.33 -30.93 -26.48
N ALA A 98 0.05 -31.10 -26.16
CA ALA A 98 -0.97 -30.07 -26.41
C ALA A 98 -0.70 -28.77 -25.64
N GLN A 99 -0.29 -28.86 -24.38
CA GLN A 99 0.09 -27.69 -23.58
C GLN A 99 1.35 -27.01 -24.13
N ILE A 100 2.31 -27.78 -24.64
CA ILE A 100 3.51 -27.23 -25.29
C ILE A 100 3.14 -26.53 -26.61
N ASP A 101 2.25 -27.10 -27.42
CA ASP A 101 1.79 -26.49 -28.67
C ASP A 101 1.06 -25.17 -28.41
N LYS A 102 0.27 -25.10 -27.35
CA LYS A 102 -0.36 -23.84 -26.88
C LYS A 102 0.69 -22.78 -26.55
N VAL A 103 1.71 -23.13 -25.76
CA VAL A 103 2.80 -22.21 -25.39
C VAL A 103 3.60 -21.76 -26.64
N ASP A 104 3.83 -22.65 -27.61
CA ASP A 104 4.55 -22.37 -28.86
C ASP A 104 3.79 -21.42 -29.78
N ASN A 105 2.48 -21.62 -29.91
CA ASN A 105 1.62 -20.70 -30.66
C ASN A 105 1.55 -19.31 -30.01
N ALA A 106 1.39 -19.24 -28.70
CA ALA A 106 1.34 -17.98 -27.97
C ALA A 106 2.67 -17.22 -28.09
N TYR A 107 3.80 -17.91 -27.91
CA TYR A 107 5.13 -17.33 -28.09
C TYR A 107 5.36 -16.79 -29.52
N GLY A 108 4.92 -17.53 -30.55
CA GLY A 108 5.00 -17.08 -31.94
C GLY A 108 4.20 -15.80 -32.20
N LEU A 109 2.97 -15.71 -31.67
CA LEU A 109 2.13 -14.51 -31.76
C LEU A 109 2.75 -13.31 -31.03
N MET A 110 3.33 -13.54 -29.84
CA MET A 110 3.99 -12.48 -29.07
C MET A 110 5.21 -11.91 -29.82
N LEU A 111 6.04 -12.78 -30.42
CA LEU A 111 7.19 -12.36 -31.24
C LEU A 111 6.75 -11.58 -32.49
N ALA A 112 5.78 -12.09 -33.24
CA ALA A 112 5.26 -11.41 -34.43
C ALA A 112 4.65 -10.04 -34.08
N GLY A 113 3.98 -9.93 -32.93
CA GLY A 113 3.43 -8.68 -32.43
C GLY A 113 4.52 -7.63 -32.13
N VAL A 114 5.66 -8.03 -31.58
CA VAL A 114 6.79 -7.13 -31.34
C VAL A 114 7.50 -6.76 -32.64
N GLU A 115 7.65 -7.71 -33.57
CA GLU A 115 8.23 -7.47 -34.90
C GLU A 115 7.48 -6.39 -35.67
N ASN A 116 6.16 -6.52 -35.77
CA ASN A 116 5.29 -5.55 -36.44
C ASN A 116 5.35 -4.16 -35.78
N ARG A 117 5.64 -4.07 -34.48
CA ARG A 117 5.85 -2.79 -33.80
C ARG A 117 7.23 -2.22 -34.10
N LEU A 118 8.26 -3.06 -34.08
CA LEU A 118 9.62 -2.66 -34.41
C LEU A 118 9.71 -2.11 -35.83
N GLU A 119 9.08 -2.77 -36.81
CA GLU A 119 9.08 -2.32 -38.20
C GLU A 119 8.42 -0.95 -38.37
N ARG A 120 7.29 -0.72 -37.69
CA ARG A 120 6.65 0.60 -37.66
C ARG A 120 7.55 1.65 -37.02
N CYS A 121 8.28 1.30 -35.96
CA CYS A 121 9.24 2.22 -35.33
C CYS A 121 10.38 2.57 -36.29
N CYS A 122 10.93 1.59 -37.03
CA CYS A 122 12.00 1.82 -38.01
C CYS A 122 11.51 2.72 -39.15
N GLN A 123 10.32 2.48 -39.69
CA GLN A 123 9.73 3.33 -40.74
C GLN A 123 9.54 4.79 -40.28
N ILE A 124 9.16 5.00 -39.02
CA ILE A 124 9.01 6.34 -38.43
C ILE A 124 10.40 6.98 -38.18
N ALA A 125 11.38 6.18 -37.77
CA ALA A 125 12.76 6.60 -37.57
C ALA A 125 13.41 7.09 -38.86
N ASP A 126 13.19 6.39 -39.97
CA ASP A 126 13.74 6.72 -41.28
C ASP A 126 13.10 7.96 -41.92
N SER A 127 11.89 8.32 -41.50
CA SER A 127 11.09 9.39 -42.12
C SER A 127 11.12 10.74 -41.39
N THR A 128 11.69 10.82 -40.18
CA THR A 128 11.53 12.01 -39.31
C THR A 128 12.85 12.54 -38.75
N ASP A 129 13.16 13.81 -39.06
CA ASP A 129 14.37 14.53 -38.59
C ASP A 129 14.08 15.49 -37.41
N ASN A 130 12.91 15.35 -36.76
CA ASN A 130 12.41 16.30 -35.76
C ASN A 130 12.77 15.86 -34.31
N PRO A 131 13.42 16.72 -33.49
CA PRO A 131 13.89 16.36 -32.14
C PRO A 131 12.80 15.93 -31.14
N ASP A 132 11.55 16.42 -31.26
CA ASP A 132 10.47 16.01 -30.36
C ASP A 132 10.00 14.57 -30.64
N THR A 133 9.96 14.18 -31.92
CA THR A 133 9.64 12.80 -32.36
C THR A 133 10.72 11.81 -31.92
N SER A 134 11.99 12.26 -31.85
CA SER A 134 13.13 11.46 -31.38
C SER A 134 12.95 10.98 -29.93
N SER A 135 12.32 11.78 -29.06
CA SER A 135 12.07 11.40 -27.66
C SER A 135 10.98 10.31 -27.53
N ALA A 136 9.90 10.43 -28.29
CA ALA A 136 8.82 9.45 -28.34
C ALA A 136 9.30 8.13 -28.97
N LEU A 137 10.08 8.22 -30.05
CA LEU A 137 10.68 7.08 -30.72
C LEU A 137 11.64 6.31 -29.81
N ARG A 138 12.48 7.01 -29.03
CA ARG A 138 13.33 6.39 -27.99
C ARG A 138 12.51 5.62 -26.97
N SER A 139 11.36 6.13 -26.55
CA SER A 139 10.45 5.44 -25.63
C SER A 139 9.85 4.17 -26.25
N GLU A 140 9.46 4.21 -27.52
CA GLU A 140 8.91 3.05 -28.23
C GLU A 140 9.94 1.93 -28.44
N PHE A 141 11.20 2.26 -28.76
CA PHE A 141 12.28 1.27 -28.81
C PHE A 141 12.54 0.62 -27.44
N VAL A 142 12.50 1.40 -26.35
CA VAL A 142 12.61 0.88 -24.98
C VAL A 142 11.44 -0.05 -24.65
N GLN A 143 10.22 0.27 -25.07
CA GLN A 143 9.06 -0.61 -24.89
C GLN A 143 9.17 -1.92 -25.69
N CYS A 144 9.65 -1.87 -26.94
CA CYS A 144 9.90 -3.06 -27.75
C CYS A 144 10.94 -3.96 -27.07
N PHE A 145 12.05 -3.38 -26.62
CA PHE A 145 13.09 -4.09 -25.87
C PHE A 145 12.57 -4.70 -24.55
N ARG A 146 11.71 -3.97 -23.83
CA ARG A 146 11.04 -4.47 -22.61
C ARG A 146 10.13 -5.65 -22.89
N ARG A 147 9.31 -5.59 -23.94
CA ARG A 147 8.43 -6.69 -24.34
C ARG A 147 9.22 -7.93 -24.75
N LEU A 148 10.32 -7.80 -25.50
CA LEU A 148 11.19 -8.94 -25.81
C LEU A 148 11.78 -9.59 -24.55
N ASN A 149 12.16 -8.80 -23.55
CA ASN A 149 12.63 -9.34 -22.27
C ASN A 149 11.52 -10.03 -21.46
N MET A 150 10.27 -9.56 -21.56
CA MET A 150 9.13 -10.27 -20.99
C MET A 150 8.88 -11.61 -21.69
N VAL A 151 8.94 -11.64 -23.02
CA VAL A 151 8.82 -12.88 -23.82
C VAL A 151 9.95 -13.86 -23.49
N LEU A 152 11.18 -13.36 -23.26
CA LEU A 152 12.29 -14.16 -22.78
C LEU A 152 11.97 -14.81 -21.43
N ASN A 153 11.47 -14.04 -20.47
CA ASN A 153 11.08 -14.57 -19.16
C ASN A 153 9.94 -15.59 -19.27
N PHE A 154 8.96 -15.37 -20.17
CA PHE A 154 7.90 -16.32 -20.48
C PHE A 154 8.47 -17.65 -21.00
N ALA A 155 9.39 -17.61 -21.97
CA ALA A 155 10.02 -18.81 -22.52
C ALA A 155 10.85 -19.57 -21.47
N LEU A 156 11.62 -18.85 -20.64
CA LEU A 156 12.43 -19.41 -19.56
C LEU A 156 11.57 -20.15 -18.52
N LEU A 157 10.49 -19.50 -18.07
CA LEU A 157 9.62 -20.05 -17.03
C LEU A 157 8.89 -21.31 -17.52
N ASN A 158 8.38 -21.28 -18.76
CA ASN A 158 7.74 -22.45 -19.38
C ASN A 158 8.73 -23.60 -19.61
N PHE A 159 9.96 -23.31 -20.05
CA PHE A 159 11.00 -24.34 -20.19
C PHE A 159 11.31 -25.03 -18.86
N GLN A 160 11.48 -24.26 -17.79
CA GLN A 160 11.69 -24.81 -16.46
C GLN A 160 10.50 -25.66 -15.97
N ALA A 161 9.28 -25.25 -16.31
CA ALA A 161 8.07 -25.99 -15.98
C ALA A 161 8.01 -27.34 -16.68
N VAL A 162 8.28 -27.38 -17.98
CA VAL A 162 8.38 -28.64 -18.75
C VAL A 162 9.49 -29.54 -18.19
N ARG A 163 10.67 -28.99 -17.87
CA ARG A 163 11.77 -29.78 -17.28
C ARG A 163 11.41 -30.37 -15.91
N LYS A 164 10.71 -29.61 -15.06
CA LYS A 164 10.36 -30.07 -13.71
C LYS A 164 9.19 -31.04 -13.70
N ILE A 165 8.21 -30.88 -14.59
CA ILE A 165 7.06 -31.81 -14.64
C ILE A 165 7.48 -33.18 -15.19
N THR A 166 8.37 -33.20 -16.17
CA THR A 166 8.90 -34.43 -16.80
C THR A 166 9.79 -35.20 -15.83
N LYS A 167 10.72 -34.53 -15.13
CA LYS A 167 11.48 -35.15 -14.04
C LYS A 167 10.59 -35.72 -12.93
N LYS A 168 9.48 -35.05 -12.62
CA LYS A 168 8.51 -35.55 -11.63
C LYS A 168 7.79 -36.80 -12.15
N PHE A 169 7.41 -36.81 -13.42
CA PHE A 169 6.79 -37.98 -14.06
C PHE A 169 7.70 -39.20 -14.02
N ASP A 170 8.97 -39.05 -14.38
CA ASP A 170 9.98 -40.11 -14.34
C ASP A 170 10.14 -40.69 -12.92
N LYS A 171 10.18 -39.82 -11.89
CA LYS A 171 10.30 -40.23 -10.48
C LYS A 171 9.09 -41.03 -9.98
N VAL A 172 7.88 -40.71 -10.47
CA VAL A 172 6.62 -41.36 -10.03
C VAL A 172 6.36 -42.67 -10.76
N THR A 173 6.66 -42.72 -12.05
CA THR A 173 6.33 -43.87 -12.92
C THR A 173 7.50 -44.83 -13.12
N GLY A 174 8.71 -44.46 -12.70
CA GLY A 174 9.93 -45.23 -12.99
C GLY A 174 10.32 -45.23 -14.47
N SER A 175 9.67 -44.39 -15.29
CA SER A 175 9.92 -44.27 -16.72
C SER A 175 11.08 -43.30 -17.02
N HIS A 176 11.65 -43.39 -18.23
CA HIS A 176 12.71 -42.49 -18.71
C HIS A 176 12.20 -41.51 -19.78
N VAL A 177 11.04 -40.89 -19.54
CA VAL A 177 10.38 -39.98 -20.48
C VAL A 177 11.17 -38.68 -20.67
N SER A 178 11.93 -38.22 -19.66
CA SER A 178 12.82 -37.06 -19.83
C SER A 178 13.85 -37.22 -20.95
N ALA A 179 14.24 -38.45 -21.30
CA ALA A 179 15.15 -38.75 -22.41
C ALA A 179 14.45 -38.67 -23.79
N GLN A 180 13.20 -39.14 -23.89
CA GLN A 180 12.38 -39.06 -25.12
C GLN A 180 12.02 -37.60 -25.48
N ILE A 181 11.99 -36.72 -24.49
CA ILE A 181 11.70 -35.29 -24.61
C ILE A 181 12.86 -34.46 -25.18
N ALA A 182 13.99 -35.08 -25.53
CA ALA A 182 15.08 -34.43 -26.28
C ALA A 182 14.59 -33.78 -27.59
N GLY A 183 13.55 -34.33 -28.23
CA GLY A 183 12.91 -33.77 -29.42
C GLY A 183 12.21 -32.42 -29.21
N LEU A 184 11.83 -32.06 -27.98
CA LEU A 184 11.19 -30.78 -27.65
C LEU A 184 12.14 -29.59 -27.83
N ARG A 185 13.47 -29.81 -27.84
CA ARG A 185 14.46 -28.76 -28.16
C ARG A 185 14.31 -28.19 -29.59
N SER A 186 13.60 -28.88 -30.47
CA SER A 186 13.35 -28.43 -31.85
C SER A 186 12.28 -27.34 -31.96
N ARG A 187 11.41 -27.17 -30.94
CA ARG A 187 10.31 -26.18 -30.94
C ARG A 187 10.81 -24.75 -30.81
N ALA A 188 10.03 -23.80 -31.33
CA ALA A 188 10.45 -22.41 -31.51
C ALA A 188 10.68 -21.68 -30.16
N VAL A 189 9.81 -21.92 -29.16
CA VAL A 189 9.94 -21.36 -27.79
C VAL A 189 11.26 -21.76 -27.13
N PHE A 190 11.73 -22.99 -27.39
CA PHE A 190 12.89 -23.54 -26.70
C PHE A 190 14.20 -23.28 -27.47
N ARG A 191 14.11 -23.13 -28.80
CA ARG A 191 15.24 -22.78 -29.67
C ARG A 191 15.64 -21.31 -29.57
N ASN A 192 14.72 -20.38 -29.24
CA ASN A 192 14.99 -18.95 -28.99
C ASN A 192 15.78 -18.16 -30.06
N LYS A 193 16.16 -18.76 -31.20
CA LYS A 193 16.94 -18.09 -32.27
C LYS A 193 16.24 -16.84 -32.79
N GLY A 194 14.93 -16.88 -33.00
CA GLY A 194 14.14 -15.74 -33.46
C GLY A 194 14.10 -14.59 -32.44
N LEU A 195 13.94 -14.91 -31.15
CA LEU A 195 13.94 -13.92 -30.07
C LEU A 195 15.29 -13.22 -29.93
N VAL A 196 16.39 -13.98 -29.93
CA VAL A 196 17.75 -13.41 -29.86
C VAL A 196 18.05 -12.54 -31.09
N GLN A 197 17.63 -12.97 -32.29
CA GLN A 197 17.75 -12.17 -33.50
C GLN A 197 16.97 -10.86 -33.40
N GLN A 198 15.73 -10.87 -32.89
CA GLN A 198 14.95 -9.65 -32.71
C GLN A 198 15.52 -8.73 -31.64
N ILE A 199 16.01 -9.27 -30.51
CA ILE A 199 16.69 -8.48 -29.48
C ILE A 199 17.91 -7.76 -30.07
N ASN A 200 18.73 -8.48 -30.83
CA ASN A 200 19.90 -7.89 -31.48
C ASN A 200 19.52 -6.87 -32.57
N ARG A 201 18.43 -7.11 -33.31
CA ARG A 201 17.89 -6.16 -34.28
C ARG A 201 17.48 -4.85 -33.58
N VAL A 202 16.71 -4.92 -32.49
CA VAL A 202 16.32 -3.74 -31.71
C VAL A 202 17.54 -2.95 -31.21
N VAL A 203 18.57 -3.65 -30.70
CA VAL A 203 19.80 -3.01 -30.22
C VAL A 203 20.55 -2.32 -31.37
N ARG A 204 20.64 -2.96 -32.53
CA ARG A 204 21.31 -2.40 -33.71
C ARG A 204 20.59 -1.17 -34.25
N GLU A 205 19.28 -1.25 -34.44
CA GLU A 205 18.49 -0.10 -34.90
C GLU A 205 18.59 1.07 -33.91
N TYR A 206 18.51 0.78 -32.61
CA TYR A 206 18.69 1.81 -31.58
C TYR A 206 20.10 2.43 -31.62
N ALA A 207 21.15 1.62 -31.83
CA ALA A 207 22.52 2.08 -31.94
C ALA A 207 22.70 3.02 -33.14
N MET A 208 22.17 2.65 -34.31
CA MET A 208 22.25 3.45 -35.53
C MET A 208 21.54 4.80 -35.38
N HIS A 209 20.34 4.83 -34.80
CA HIS A 209 19.56 6.07 -34.71
C HIS A 209 19.93 6.98 -33.52
N PHE A 210 20.48 6.44 -32.42
CA PHE A 210 20.64 7.23 -31.18
C PHE A 210 22.02 7.21 -30.53
N GLU A 211 22.88 6.24 -30.82
CA GLU A 211 24.19 6.06 -30.16
C GLU A 211 25.35 5.97 -31.18
N SER A 212 25.19 6.60 -32.36
CA SER A 212 26.22 6.69 -33.42
C SER A 212 26.79 5.33 -33.86
N GLY A 213 26.00 4.26 -33.78
CA GLY A 213 26.38 2.90 -34.18
C GLY A 213 27.05 2.06 -33.10
N ASP A 214 27.23 2.56 -31.87
CA ASP A 214 27.78 1.75 -30.77
C ASP A 214 26.72 0.83 -30.14
N GLU A 215 26.75 -0.46 -30.51
CA GLU A 215 25.83 -1.47 -30.00
C GLU A 215 25.98 -1.70 -28.47
N THR A 216 27.17 -1.47 -27.90
CA THR A 216 27.41 -1.67 -26.46
C THR A 216 26.82 -0.51 -25.64
N ALA A 217 27.02 0.73 -26.09
CA ALA A 217 26.39 1.90 -25.51
C ALA A 217 24.86 1.84 -25.63
N ALA A 218 24.34 1.43 -26.80
CA ALA A 218 22.91 1.21 -27.04
C ALA A 218 22.30 0.18 -26.10
N LYS A 219 22.96 -0.97 -25.92
CA LYS A 219 22.50 -2.01 -25.01
C LYS A 219 22.49 -1.53 -23.56
N ILE A 220 23.52 -0.81 -23.12
CA ILE A 220 23.58 -0.21 -21.78
C ILE A 220 22.48 0.84 -21.61
N ALA A 221 22.25 1.71 -22.60
CA ALA A 221 21.21 2.73 -22.59
C ALA A 221 19.80 2.12 -22.53
N LEU A 222 19.54 1.08 -23.32
CA LEU A 222 18.27 0.34 -23.31
C LEU A 222 18.04 -0.40 -22.00
N LEU A 223 19.07 -1.07 -21.47
CA LEU A 223 19.00 -1.74 -20.16
C LEU A 223 18.76 -0.72 -19.05
N HIS A 224 19.53 0.37 -19.00
CA HIS A 224 19.38 1.44 -18.03
C HIS A 224 18.05 2.18 -18.16
N ARG A 225 17.41 2.22 -19.34
CA ARG A 225 16.06 2.78 -19.50
C ARG A 225 14.95 1.77 -19.18
N MET A 226 15.20 0.47 -19.30
CA MET A 226 14.29 -0.58 -18.82
C MET A 226 14.29 -0.72 -17.29
N THR A 227 15.46 -0.57 -16.67
CA THR A 227 15.62 -0.53 -15.19
C THR A 227 15.59 0.89 -14.64
N GLY A 228 15.42 1.87 -15.52
CA GLY A 228 15.60 3.28 -15.21
C GLY A 228 14.60 3.80 -14.20
N PRO A 229 14.99 4.83 -13.42
CA PRO A 229 14.09 5.41 -12.44
C PRO A 229 12.78 5.83 -13.10
N ASP A 230 11.66 5.71 -12.37
CA ASP A 230 10.31 6.15 -12.78
C ASP A 230 10.22 7.66 -13.10
N PHE A 231 11.34 8.39 -13.19
CA PHE A 231 11.41 9.83 -13.36
C PHE A 231 12.57 10.26 -14.27
N GLU A 232 12.35 11.34 -15.02
CA GLU A 232 13.41 11.98 -15.81
C GLU A 232 14.35 12.80 -14.91
N ARG A 233 15.63 12.95 -15.28
CA ARG A 233 16.59 13.82 -14.55
C ARG A 233 16.04 15.25 -14.37
N ARG A 234 15.30 15.74 -15.36
CA ARG A 234 14.63 17.04 -15.33
C ARG A 234 13.59 17.13 -14.21
N ASP A 235 12.85 16.06 -13.99
CA ASP A 235 11.85 16.02 -12.95
C ASP A 235 12.50 16.02 -11.57
N ALA A 236 13.56 15.22 -11.37
CA ALA A 236 14.34 15.25 -10.12
C ALA A 236 14.90 16.64 -9.81
N PHE A 237 15.44 17.33 -10.82
CA PHE A 237 15.89 18.71 -10.67
C PHE A 237 14.75 19.65 -10.27
N ARG A 238 13.59 19.57 -10.93
CA ARG A 238 12.39 20.36 -10.58
C ARG A 238 11.95 20.10 -9.14
N LEU A 239 11.95 18.84 -8.70
CA LEU A 239 11.62 18.51 -7.32
C LEU A 239 12.63 19.13 -6.35
N GLY A 240 13.93 19.05 -6.64
CA GLY A 240 14.97 19.68 -5.83
C GLY A 240 14.84 21.19 -5.73
N VAL A 241 14.51 21.87 -6.84
CA VAL A 241 14.21 23.31 -6.82
C VAL A 241 12.99 23.61 -5.96
N LYS A 242 11.91 22.83 -6.08
CA LYS A 242 10.69 23.01 -5.28
C LYS A 242 10.94 22.78 -3.80
N THR A 243 11.72 21.76 -3.41
CA THR A 243 12.08 21.55 -2.01
C THR A 243 12.97 22.68 -1.48
N GLY A 244 13.88 23.21 -2.29
CA GLY A 244 14.66 24.41 -1.96
C GLY A 244 13.76 25.64 -1.71
N ILE A 245 12.73 25.84 -2.53
CA ILE A 245 11.73 26.90 -2.33
C ILE A 245 10.98 26.68 -1.01
N CYS A 246 10.54 25.45 -0.70
CA CYS A 246 9.89 25.15 0.58
C CYS A 246 10.78 25.52 1.76
N VAL A 247 12.05 25.10 1.75
CA VAL A 247 13.01 25.40 2.83
C VAL A 247 13.21 26.90 2.97
N THR A 248 13.36 27.61 1.86
CA THR A 248 13.51 29.08 1.86
C THR A 248 12.29 29.77 2.44
N LEU A 249 11.08 29.36 2.07
CA LEU A 249 9.83 29.92 2.61
C LEU A 249 9.69 29.65 4.12
N VAL A 250 10.04 28.45 4.58
CA VAL A 250 10.04 28.13 6.03
C VAL A 250 11.01 29.06 6.77
N ILE A 251 12.25 29.20 6.28
CA ILE A 251 13.23 30.09 6.88
C ILE A 251 12.70 31.53 6.91
N TRP A 252 12.09 31.99 5.83
CA TRP A 252 11.56 33.35 5.75
C TRP A 252 10.40 33.58 6.73
N ILE A 253 9.47 32.64 6.87
CA ILE A 253 8.40 32.68 7.87
C ILE A 253 9.00 32.70 9.30
N LEU A 254 10.00 31.87 9.57
CA LEU A 254 10.68 31.86 10.87
C LEU A 254 11.36 33.21 11.16
N VAL A 255 12.05 33.79 10.19
CA VAL A 255 12.66 35.12 10.32
C VAL A 255 11.58 36.17 10.59
N MET A 256 10.49 36.16 9.84
CA MET A 256 9.37 37.09 10.04
C MET A 256 8.80 36.97 11.44
N VAL A 257 8.50 35.77 11.93
CA VAL A 257 7.99 35.53 13.29
C VAL A 257 8.96 36.03 14.37
N ASN A 258 10.28 35.87 14.17
CA ASN A 258 11.28 36.35 15.11
C ASN A 258 11.47 37.88 15.06
N LEU A 259 11.23 38.51 13.91
CA LEU A 259 11.29 39.98 13.79
C LEU A 259 10.05 40.65 14.37
N THR A 260 8.88 39.99 14.35
CA THR A 260 7.60 40.54 14.83
C THR A 260 7.09 40.02 16.15
N SER A 261 7.84 39.12 16.81
CA SER A 261 7.64 38.76 18.23
C SER A 261 7.76 39.96 19.20
N LEU A 262 7.98 41.17 18.69
CA LEU A 262 8.06 42.42 19.44
C LEU A 262 6.79 43.28 19.37
N GLU A 263 5.90 43.17 18.37
CA GLU A 263 4.85 44.18 18.13
C GLU A 263 3.57 43.69 17.40
N VAL A 264 3.00 42.51 17.71
CA VAL A 264 1.65 42.18 17.18
C VAL A 264 0.59 42.88 18.05
N PRO A 265 -0.22 43.82 17.50
CA PRO A 265 -1.27 44.48 18.27
C PRO A 265 -2.30 43.47 18.78
N ASP A 266 -2.83 43.68 19.99
CA ASP A 266 -3.82 42.80 20.62
C ASP A 266 -5.07 42.58 19.73
N ASP A 267 -5.46 43.62 18.97
CA ASP A 267 -6.57 43.59 18.02
C ASP A 267 -6.39 42.54 16.91
N LEU A 268 -5.15 42.22 16.57
CA LEU A 268 -4.80 41.30 15.49
C LEU A 268 -4.63 39.84 15.95
N GLN A 269 -4.46 39.61 17.25
CA GLN A 269 -4.39 38.26 17.82
C GLN A 269 -5.67 37.46 17.59
N GLY A 270 -6.82 38.14 17.52
CA GLY A 270 -8.11 37.53 17.20
C GLY A 270 -8.12 36.84 15.83
N TYR A 271 -7.55 37.48 14.81
CA TYR A 271 -7.43 36.92 13.45
C TYR A 271 -6.50 35.71 13.43
N VAL A 272 -5.35 35.81 14.11
CA VAL A 272 -4.38 34.72 14.19
C VAL A 272 -5.02 33.49 14.84
N ARG A 273 -5.74 33.65 15.96
CA ARG A 273 -6.46 32.56 16.63
C ARG A 273 -7.55 31.96 15.75
N ALA A 274 -8.34 32.79 15.09
CA ALA A 274 -9.45 32.35 14.23
C ALA A 274 -8.97 31.49 13.05
N TYR A 275 -7.86 31.86 12.41
CA TYR A 275 -7.36 31.19 11.19
C TYR A 275 -6.26 30.16 11.44
N THR A 276 -5.75 30.01 12.67
CA THR A 276 -4.80 28.95 13.05
C THR A 276 -5.25 27.55 12.60
N PRO A 277 -6.53 27.12 12.75
CA PRO A 277 -7.00 25.82 12.26
C PRO A 277 -6.80 25.61 10.75
N VAL A 278 -6.90 26.67 9.93
CA VAL A 278 -6.71 26.60 8.47
C VAL A 278 -5.28 26.21 8.14
N TYR A 279 -4.30 26.90 8.71
CA TYR A 279 -2.89 26.60 8.47
C TYR A 279 -2.46 25.29 9.12
N ARG A 280 -2.98 25.00 10.31
CA ARG A 280 -2.70 23.74 11.01
C ARG A 280 -3.15 22.52 10.20
N CYS A 281 -4.39 22.50 9.70
CA CYS A 281 -4.87 21.36 8.91
C CYS A 281 -4.11 21.23 7.59
N THR A 282 -3.87 22.32 6.88
CA THR A 282 -3.19 22.28 5.58
C THR A 282 -1.71 21.89 5.70
N LEU A 283 -1.01 22.32 6.75
CA LEU A 283 0.37 21.90 7.04
C LEU A 283 0.46 20.43 7.45
N VAL A 284 -0.46 19.95 8.30
CA VAL A 284 -0.52 18.53 8.68
C VAL A 284 -0.84 17.66 7.46
N LEU A 285 -1.71 18.13 6.55
CA LEU A 285 -1.99 17.47 5.27
C LEU A 285 -0.74 17.40 4.39
N CYS A 286 0.05 18.49 4.31
CA CYS A 286 1.35 18.46 3.61
C CYS A 286 2.26 17.38 4.21
N GLY A 287 2.41 17.36 5.54
CA GLY A 287 3.21 16.36 6.24
C GLY A 287 2.75 14.92 5.97
N LEU A 288 1.44 14.66 5.97
CA LEU A 288 0.86 13.38 5.61
C LEU A 288 1.26 12.95 4.18
N MET A 289 1.19 13.86 3.21
CA MET A 289 1.57 13.54 1.82
C MET A 289 3.08 13.25 1.67
N TRP A 290 3.93 14.02 2.35
CA TRP A 290 5.37 13.78 2.40
C TRP A 290 5.69 12.40 2.99
N LEU A 291 5.10 12.09 4.15
CA LEU A 291 5.27 10.81 4.83
C LEU A 291 4.71 9.64 4.02
N TRP A 292 3.57 9.83 3.34
CA TRP A 292 3.02 8.84 2.42
C TRP A 292 3.96 8.58 1.23
N GLY A 293 4.58 9.63 0.68
CA GLY A 293 5.62 9.51 -0.34
C GLY A 293 6.81 8.65 0.13
N ILE A 294 7.23 8.81 1.38
CA ILE A 294 8.26 7.98 2.02
C ILE A 294 7.79 6.52 2.13
N VAL A 295 6.55 6.28 2.55
CA VAL A 295 5.98 4.92 2.64
C VAL A 295 6.02 4.21 1.29
N ILE A 296 5.56 4.86 0.22
CA ILE A 296 5.60 4.28 -1.13
C ILE A 296 7.04 4.08 -1.63
N LEU A 297 7.96 4.99 -1.30
CA LEU A 297 9.38 4.82 -1.60
C LEU A 297 9.97 3.58 -0.91
N VAL A 298 9.64 3.37 0.37
CA VAL A 298 10.07 2.18 1.13
C VAL A 298 9.48 0.91 0.51
N PHE A 299 8.17 0.89 0.21
CA PHE A 299 7.55 -0.26 -0.46
C PHE A 299 8.20 -0.58 -1.80
N THR A 300 8.54 0.45 -2.59
CA THR A 300 9.21 0.27 -3.88
C THR A 300 10.64 -0.26 -3.68
N LYS A 301 11.39 0.31 -2.73
CA LYS A 301 12.77 -0.09 -2.43
C LYS A 301 12.87 -1.54 -1.95
N PHE A 302 11.96 -1.97 -1.09
CA PHE A 302 11.91 -3.34 -0.56
C PHE A 302 11.03 -4.28 -1.40
N ARG A 303 10.59 -3.85 -2.60
CA ARG A 303 9.79 -4.64 -3.56
C ARG A 303 8.53 -5.27 -2.96
N VAL A 304 7.88 -4.58 -2.03
CA VAL A 304 6.59 -4.98 -1.47
C VAL A 304 5.54 -4.92 -2.59
N ASN A 305 4.80 -6.00 -2.82
CA ASN A 305 3.72 -6.01 -3.81
C ASN A 305 2.45 -5.30 -3.28
N PHE A 306 2.58 -4.01 -2.99
CA PHE A 306 1.51 -3.20 -2.41
C PHE A 306 0.33 -3.01 -3.39
N LEU A 307 0.57 -3.02 -4.71
CA LEU A 307 -0.49 -2.92 -5.72
C LEU A 307 -1.46 -4.10 -5.61
N TYR A 308 -0.92 -5.32 -5.50
CA TYR A 308 -1.73 -6.52 -5.30
C TYR A 308 -2.46 -6.51 -3.95
N ILE A 309 -1.75 -6.14 -2.87
CA ILE A 309 -2.33 -6.10 -1.51
C ILE A 309 -3.51 -5.13 -1.45
N PHE A 310 -3.38 -3.95 -2.06
CA PHE A 310 -4.41 -2.93 -2.09
C PHE A 310 -5.43 -3.12 -3.24
N GLN A 311 -5.27 -4.14 -4.08
CA GLN A 311 -6.11 -4.37 -5.27
C GLN A 311 -6.20 -3.12 -6.16
N MET A 312 -5.06 -2.45 -6.37
CA MET A 312 -4.96 -1.26 -7.22
C MET A 312 -4.56 -1.64 -8.63
N ASP A 313 -5.19 -1.02 -9.64
CA ASP A 313 -4.79 -1.19 -11.03
C ASP A 313 -3.36 -0.66 -11.23
N PRO A 314 -2.45 -1.43 -11.88
CA PRO A 314 -1.07 -0.99 -12.15
C PRO A 314 -0.98 0.34 -12.91
N GLU A 315 -1.96 0.64 -13.77
CA GLU A 315 -2.04 1.89 -14.53
C GLU A 315 -2.49 3.10 -13.70
N SER A 316 -3.16 2.86 -12.57
CA SER A 316 -3.69 3.91 -11.69
C SER A 316 -2.68 4.38 -10.64
N ARG A 317 -1.51 3.72 -10.58
CA ARG A 317 -0.51 3.94 -9.53
C ARG A 317 0.17 5.30 -9.68
N LEU A 318 0.33 5.99 -8.56
CA LEU A 318 1.21 7.15 -8.46
C LEU A 318 2.62 6.68 -8.12
N SER A 319 3.62 7.14 -8.88
CA SER A 319 5.01 6.94 -8.49
C SER A 319 5.30 7.75 -7.22
N TYR A 320 6.19 7.25 -6.35
CA TYR A 320 6.66 8.00 -5.17
C TYR A 320 7.19 9.39 -5.57
N PHE A 321 7.80 9.50 -6.76
CA PHE A 321 8.29 10.77 -7.28
C PHE A 321 7.16 11.77 -7.55
N GLN A 322 6.06 11.31 -8.16
CA GLN A 322 4.88 12.15 -8.43
C GLN A 322 4.23 12.61 -7.13
N ILE A 323 4.17 11.74 -6.11
CA ILE A 323 3.67 12.07 -4.78
C ILE A 323 4.53 13.17 -4.14
N PHE A 324 5.86 13.07 -4.19
CA PHE A 324 6.74 14.11 -3.66
C PHE A 324 6.61 15.44 -4.40
N ASN A 325 6.50 15.41 -5.73
CA ASN A 325 6.30 16.62 -6.53
C ASN A 325 4.96 17.31 -6.21
N ASP A 326 3.90 16.54 -6.03
CA ASP A 326 2.59 17.05 -5.60
C ASP A 326 2.61 17.58 -4.16
N SER A 327 3.31 16.89 -3.27
CA SER A 327 3.52 17.33 -1.87
C SER A 327 4.27 18.66 -1.83
N ALA A 328 5.31 18.82 -2.66
CA ALA A 328 6.06 20.05 -2.77
C ALA A 328 5.20 21.20 -3.33
N ASN A 329 4.41 20.96 -4.38
CA ASN A 329 3.46 21.96 -4.89
C ASN A 329 2.46 22.42 -3.82
N LEU A 330 1.90 21.46 -3.06
CA LEU A 330 0.98 21.75 -1.96
C LEU A 330 1.67 22.60 -0.87
N THR A 331 2.87 22.18 -0.46
CA THR A 331 3.65 22.85 0.58
C THR A 331 4.02 24.28 0.18
N ILE A 332 4.47 24.52 -1.06
CA ILE A 332 4.77 25.86 -1.57
C ILE A 332 3.51 26.73 -1.51
N GLY A 333 2.37 26.23 -1.97
CA GLY A 333 1.10 26.98 -1.95
C GLY A 333 0.66 27.37 -0.53
N VAL A 334 0.75 26.42 0.42
CA VAL A 334 0.42 26.67 1.83
C VAL A 334 1.38 27.67 2.46
N LEU A 335 2.70 27.50 2.29
CA LEU A 335 3.70 28.39 2.87
C LEU A 335 3.66 29.79 2.25
N ALA A 336 3.44 29.90 0.94
CA ALA A 336 3.28 31.20 0.28
C ALA A 336 2.02 31.93 0.77
N ASN A 337 0.89 31.21 0.92
CA ASN A 337 -0.35 31.79 1.45
C ASN A 337 -0.20 32.22 2.92
N LEU A 338 0.38 31.36 3.76
CA LEU A 338 0.70 31.69 5.15
C LEU A 338 1.60 32.93 5.22
N LEU A 339 2.58 33.02 4.33
CA LEU A 339 3.48 34.15 4.32
C LEU A 339 2.80 35.46 3.92
N ILE A 340 1.96 35.42 2.88
CA ILE A 340 1.15 36.57 2.46
C ILE A 340 0.22 37.01 3.59
N PHE A 341 -0.40 36.06 4.30
CA PHE A 341 -1.24 36.34 5.46
C PHE A 341 -0.45 36.98 6.60
N SER A 342 0.75 36.46 6.93
CA SER A 342 1.63 37.08 7.92
C SER A 342 2.04 38.49 7.53
N LEU A 343 2.37 38.73 6.26
CA LEU A 343 2.69 40.08 5.76
C LEU A 343 1.49 41.02 5.82
N ALA A 344 0.29 40.55 5.46
CA ALA A 344 -0.93 41.36 5.50
C ALA A 344 -1.32 41.76 6.93
N LEU A 345 -1.01 40.91 7.91
CA LEU A 345 -1.20 41.22 9.33
C LEU A 345 -0.19 42.27 9.83
N LEU A 346 1.09 42.10 9.50
CA LEU A 346 2.18 42.92 10.05
C LEU A 346 2.34 44.26 9.34
N TRP A 347 2.04 44.30 8.05
CA TRP A 347 2.13 45.48 7.22
C TRP A 347 0.80 45.71 6.49
N PRO A 348 -0.27 46.06 7.23
CA PRO A 348 -1.58 46.29 6.63
C PRO A 348 -1.42 47.39 5.58
N LEU A 349 -1.50 46.98 4.31
CA LEU A 349 -1.41 47.90 3.20
C LEU A 349 -2.56 48.91 3.38
N LYS A 350 -2.26 50.22 3.29
CA LYS A 350 -3.27 51.29 3.16
C LYS A 350 -4.06 51.19 1.83
N THR A 351 -4.09 50.03 1.20
CA THR A 351 -4.98 49.71 0.09
C THR A 351 -6.35 49.41 0.69
N GLY A 352 -7.16 50.46 0.84
CA GLY A 352 -8.56 50.34 1.20
C GLY A 352 -9.31 49.34 0.29
N ASP A 353 -10.30 48.68 0.89
CA ASP A 353 -11.46 48.01 0.29
C ASP A 353 -11.27 46.88 -0.74
N LEU A 354 -10.07 46.60 -1.27
CA LEU A 354 -9.93 45.66 -2.39
C LEU A 354 -9.76 44.18 -1.99
N LEU A 355 -9.19 43.88 -0.81
CA LEU A 355 -8.99 42.51 -0.34
C LEU A 355 -9.07 42.46 1.19
N SER A 356 -10.10 41.82 1.73
CA SER A 356 -10.16 41.58 3.19
C SER A 356 -9.14 40.52 3.59
N ILE A 357 -8.50 40.71 4.76
CA ILE A 357 -7.47 39.80 5.30
C ILE A 357 -7.99 38.35 5.36
N ASP A 358 -9.28 38.19 5.64
CA ASP A 358 -10.02 36.92 5.70
C ASP A 358 -10.01 36.13 4.38
N MET A 359 -9.91 36.81 3.22
CA MET A 359 -9.92 36.15 1.91
C MET A 359 -8.66 35.33 1.66
N ILE A 360 -7.53 35.66 2.29
CA ILE A 360 -6.25 34.98 2.09
C ILE A 360 -6.33 33.51 2.54
N PRO A 361 -6.64 33.20 3.81
CA PRO A 361 -6.78 31.81 4.26
C PRO A 361 -7.96 31.08 3.60
N SER A 362 -9.05 31.78 3.29
CA SER A 362 -10.19 31.18 2.57
C SER A 362 -9.84 30.78 1.14
N ALA A 363 -9.02 31.56 0.43
CA ALA A 363 -8.50 31.19 -0.89
C ALA A 363 -7.67 29.89 -0.83
N LEU A 364 -6.91 29.67 0.24
CA LEU A 364 -6.18 28.43 0.46
C LEU A 364 -7.13 27.23 0.62
N VAL A 365 -8.19 27.36 1.43
CA VAL A 365 -9.19 26.31 1.62
C VAL A 365 -9.86 25.95 0.30
N ILE A 366 -10.27 26.95 -0.49
CA ILE A 366 -10.88 26.74 -1.81
C ILE A 366 -9.90 26.03 -2.74
N TRP A 367 -8.64 26.47 -2.78
CA TRP A 367 -7.61 25.85 -3.62
C TRP A 367 -7.34 24.39 -3.25
N VAL A 368 -7.23 24.06 -1.94
CA VAL A 368 -7.12 22.68 -1.45
C VAL A 368 -8.35 21.87 -1.84
N MET A 369 -9.56 22.42 -1.71
CA MET A 369 -10.80 21.75 -2.12
C MET A 369 -10.87 21.46 -3.61
N VAL A 370 -10.53 22.43 -4.45
CA VAL A 370 -10.44 22.23 -5.91
C VAL A 370 -9.42 21.15 -6.24
N ARG A 371 -8.28 21.15 -5.52
CA ARG A 371 -7.22 20.17 -5.74
C ARG A 371 -7.63 18.76 -5.34
N PHE A 372 -8.33 18.52 -4.24
CA PHE A 372 -8.59 17.16 -3.73
C PHE A 372 -10.00 16.64 -4.01
N VAL A 373 -11.02 17.50 -3.96
CA VAL A 373 -12.44 17.09 -3.94
C VAL A 373 -13.12 17.27 -5.30
N LEU A 374 -12.85 18.37 -6.02
CA LEU A 374 -13.57 18.63 -7.26
C LEU A 374 -13.20 17.62 -8.37
N PRO A 375 -14.19 16.92 -8.96
CA PRO A 375 -13.99 15.90 -9.97
C PRO A 375 -13.77 16.50 -11.37
N ILE A 376 -12.87 17.48 -11.48
CA ILE A 376 -12.61 18.13 -12.76
C ILE A 376 -11.56 17.28 -13.50
N ARG A 377 -12.01 16.54 -14.52
CA ARG A 377 -11.17 15.69 -15.39
C ARG A 377 -9.99 16.48 -16.00
N VAL A 378 -10.19 17.78 -16.25
CA VAL A 378 -9.20 18.68 -16.86
C VAL A 378 -8.07 19.08 -15.90
N ILE A 379 -8.34 19.18 -14.59
CA ILE A 379 -7.37 19.65 -13.57
C ILE A 379 -6.64 18.48 -12.90
N SER A 380 -7.24 17.28 -12.89
CA SER A 380 -6.70 16.14 -12.14
C SER A 380 -5.98 15.13 -13.03
N ARG A 381 -4.66 15.33 -13.20
CA ARG A 381 -3.72 14.32 -13.73
C ARG A 381 -3.82 12.95 -13.04
N HIS A 382 -4.47 12.88 -11.87
CA HIS A 382 -4.55 11.72 -10.98
C HIS A 382 -5.99 11.23 -10.73
N TRP A 383 -6.92 11.45 -11.67
CA TRP A 383 -8.34 11.09 -11.52
C TRP A 383 -8.59 9.62 -11.12
N LYS A 384 -7.92 8.64 -11.77
CA LYS A 384 -8.08 7.20 -11.45
C LYS A 384 -7.76 6.90 -9.96
N SER A 385 -6.67 7.46 -9.44
CA SER A 385 -6.27 7.29 -8.03
C SER A 385 -7.30 7.89 -7.04
N ARG A 386 -7.99 8.98 -7.43
CA ARG A 386 -9.06 9.56 -6.62
C ARG A 386 -10.32 8.73 -6.61
N GLN A 387 -10.70 8.18 -7.76
CA GLN A 387 -11.83 7.26 -7.83
C GLN A 387 -11.61 6.06 -6.91
N TYR A 388 -10.38 5.54 -6.86
CA TYR A 388 -10.01 4.50 -5.91
C TYR A 388 -10.19 4.94 -4.44
N LEU A 389 -9.71 6.13 -4.06
CA LEU A 389 -9.91 6.65 -2.71
C LEU A 389 -11.41 6.84 -2.37
N LEU A 390 -12.18 7.46 -3.27
CA LEU A 390 -13.62 7.68 -3.10
C LEU A 390 -14.40 6.38 -2.99
N TYR A 391 -14.05 5.37 -3.80
CA TYR A 391 -14.63 4.04 -3.74
C TYR A 391 -14.39 3.38 -2.37
N ASN A 392 -13.16 3.46 -1.85
CA ASN A 392 -12.84 2.94 -0.52
C ASN A 392 -13.52 3.75 0.60
N LEU A 393 -13.61 5.07 0.51
CA LEU A 393 -14.38 5.90 1.45
C LEU A 393 -15.87 5.53 1.44
N GLY A 394 -16.44 5.26 0.26
CA GLY A 394 -17.80 4.74 0.12
C GLY A 394 -17.98 3.38 0.78
N GLN A 395 -17.01 2.46 0.67
CA GLN A 395 -17.02 1.19 1.40
C GLN A 395 -16.95 1.37 2.92
N ILE A 396 -16.18 2.34 3.41
CA ILE A 396 -16.08 2.63 4.84
C ILE A 396 -17.42 3.12 5.39
N VAL A 397 -18.07 4.07 4.71
CA VAL A 397 -19.37 4.60 5.13
C VAL A 397 -20.46 3.53 5.04
N SER A 398 -20.40 2.66 4.03
CA SER A 398 -21.34 1.54 3.85
C SER A 398 -20.96 0.27 4.60
N SER A 399 -19.93 0.29 5.46
CA SER A 399 -19.37 -0.91 6.11
C SER A 399 -20.37 -1.80 6.87
N PRO A 400 -21.49 -1.30 7.44
CA PRO A 400 -22.48 -2.19 8.04
C PRO A 400 -23.16 -3.11 7.01
N PHE A 401 -23.23 -2.67 5.76
CA PHE A 401 -24.04 -3.29 4.70
C PHE A 401 -23.18 -3.94 3.60
N SER A 402 -21.94 -3.51 3.40
CA SER A 402 -21.07 -3.95 2.32
C SER A 402 -19.90 -4.83 2.79
N ARG A 403 -19.42 -5.71 1.90
CA ARG A 403 -18.12 -6.38 2.07
C ARG A 403 -17.02 -5.32 2.06
N THR A 404 -16.05 -5.48 2.95
CA THR A 404 -15.01 -4.48 3.17
C THR A 404 -13.66 -5.05 2.78
N SER A 405 -13.02 -4.40 1.81
CA SER A 405 -11.68 -4.75 1.32
C SER A 405 -10.59 -4.43 2.36
N PHE A 406 -9.40 -5.02 2.21
CA PHE A 406 -8.22 -4.66 3.00
C PHE A 406 -7.94 -3.17 2.93
N SER A 407 -8.06 -2.59 1.74
CA SER A 407 -7.83 -1.18 1.45
C SER A 407 -8.79 -0.27 2.23
N ALA A 408 -10.07 -0.62 2.29
CA ALA A 408 -11.07 0.11 3.08
C ALA A 408 -10.79 0.00 4.59
N PHE A 409 -10.35 -1.17 5.08
CA PHE A 409 -9.91 -1.35 6.45
C PHE A 409 -8.68 -0.48 6.79
N PHE A 410 -7.69 -0.50 5.91
CA PHE A 410 -6.43 0.23 6.06
C PHE A 410 -6.66 1.75 6.04
N ILE A 411 -7.47 2.26 5.10
CA ILE A 411 -7.80 3.69 5.03
C ILE A 411 -8.61 4.12 6.27
N ALA A 412 -9.53 3.29 6.76
CA ALA A 412 -10.27 3.60 7.98
C ALA A 412 -9.35 3.71 9.21
N ASP A 413 -8.28 2.90 9.29
CA ASP A 413 -7.27 3.05 10.35
C ASP A 413 -6.52 4.39 10.26
N PHE A 414 -6.24 4.89 9.06
CA PHE A 414 -5.74 6.26 8.89
C PHE A 414 -6.74 7.31 9.39
N LEU A 415 -8.04 7.16 9.09
CA LEU A 415 -9.08 8.09 9.55
C LEU A 415 -9.13 8.21 11.08
N THR A 416 -8.88 7.12 11.82
CA THR A 416 -8.82 7.17 13.30
C THR A 416 -7.69 8.05 13.84
N SER A 417 -6.62 8.26 13.05
CA SER A 417 -5.45 9.04 13.45
C SER A 417 -5.51 10.47 12.89
N THR A 418 -6.26 10.69 11.82
CA THR A 418 -6.45 12.01 11.17
C THR A 418 -7.75 12.70 11.56
N PHE A 419 -8.42 12.29 12.64
CA PHE A 419 -9.70 12.93 13.04
C PHE A 419 -9.53 14.42 13.43
N LYS A 420 -8.41 14.80 14.06
CA LYS A 420 -8.10 16.21 14.35
C LYS A 420 -7.95 17.06 13.09
N LEU A 421 -7.31 16.48 12.07
CA LEU A 421 -7.22 17.09 10.75
C LEU A 421 -8.63 17.34 10.18
N ALA A 422 -9.55 16.37 10.33
CA ALA A 422 -10.94 16.51 9.87
C ALA A 422 -11.72 17.60 10.65
N ILE A 423 -11.49 17.73 11.96
CA ILE A 423 -12.09 18.81 12.78
C ILE A 423 -11.65 20.18 12.26
N ASP A 424 -10.34 20.40 12.15
CA ASP A 424 -9.80 21.69 11.70
C ASP A 424 -10.22 22.02 10.27
N PHE A 425 -10.29 21.01 9.41
CA PHE A 425 -10.79 21.16 8.05
C PHE A 425 -12.27 21.57 8.02
N SER A 426 -13.09 21.00 8.90
CA SER A 426 -14.50 21.42 9.04
C SER A 426 -14.64 22.85 9.56
N THR A 427 -13.82 23.26 10.54
CA THR A 427 -13.77 24.65 10.99
C THR A 427 -13.33 25.59 9.87
N SER A 428 -12.32 25.20 9.10
CA SER A 428 -11.80 25.96 7.95
C SER A 428 -12.86 26.16 6.86
N LEU A 429 -13.65 25.12 6.60
CA LEU A 429 -14.79 25.19 5.68
C LEU A 429 -15.90 26.09 6.19
N CYS A 430 -16.21 26.01 7.48
CA CYS A 430 -17.20 26.88 8.09
C CYS A 430 -16.81 28.35 7.96
N LEU A 431 -15.56 28.70 8.29
CA LEU A 431 -15.08 30.08 8.17
C LEU A 431 -15.17 30.58 6.73
N THR A 432 -14.75 29.75 5.77
CA THR A 432 -14.78 30.07 4.33
C THR A 432 -16.20 30.22 3.79
N ALA A 433 -17.12 29.33 4.20
CA ALA A 433 -18.52 29.39 3.77
C ALA A 433 -19.23 30.62 4.33
N ASN A 434 -19.02 30.93 5.62
CA ASN A 434 -19.63 32.11 6.23
C ASN A 434 -19.04 33.42 5.69
N LEU A 435 -17.76 33.44 5.27
CA LEU A 435 -17.17 34.56 4.54
C LEU A 435 -17.80 34.72 3.15
N ALA A 436 -17.97 33.62 2.41
CA ALA A 436 -18.58 33.66 1.07
C ALA A 436 -20.06 34.08 1.09
N LEU A 437 -20.76 33.85 2.20
CA LEU A 437 -22.15 34.26 2.42
C LEU A 437 -22.28 35.65 3.08
N ASP A 438 -21.16 36.35 3.30
CA ASP A 438 -21.10 37.66 3.96
C ASP A 438 -21.85 37.70 5.30
N LEU A 439 -21.70 36.64 6.11
CA LEU A 439 -22.31 36.54 7.42
C LEU A 439 -21.40 37.19 8.47
N ASP A 440 -21.97 37.96 9.40
CA ASP A 440 -21.27 38.48 10.59
C ASP A 440 -20.84 37.36 11.57
N ASP A 441 -20.15 37.67 12.66
CA ASP A 441 -19.88 36.73 13.78
C ASP A 441 -19.41 35.31 13.37
N ARG A 442 -18.65 35.23 12.26
CA ARG A 442 -18.27 33.96 11.61
C ARG A 442 -17.60 32.99 12.57
N VAL A 443 -16.67 33.53 13.36
CA VAL A 443 -15.90 32.78 14.37
C VAL A 443 -16.83 32.19 15.43
N ALA A 444 -17.78 32.97 15.95
CA ALA A 444 -18.73 32.49 16.96
C ALA A 444 -19.70 31.43 16.40
N ARG A 445 -20.15 31.56 15.15
CA ARG A 445 -20.96 30.53 14.48
C ARG A 445 -20.19 29.21 14.33
N CYS A 446 -18.94 29.29 13.86
CA CYS A 446 -18.11 28.10 13.68
C CYS A 446 -17.68 27.46 15.02
N SER A 447 -17.48 28.27 16.06
CA SER A 447 -17.27 27.78 17.42
C SER A 447 -18.51 27.11 18.03
N ARG A 448 -19.73 27.51 17.64
CA ARG A 448 -20.94 26.77 18.02
C ARG A 448 -21.05 25.45 17.26
N MET A 449 -20.69 25.45 15.97
CA MET A 449 -20.67 24.24 15.15
C MET A 449 -19.70 23.19 15.69
N SER A 450 -18.56 23.59 16.28
CA SER A 450 -17.60 22.65 16.86
C SER A 450 -18.16 21.79 17.99
N ASN A 451 -19.21 22.24 18.69
CA ASN A 451 -19.91 21.41 19.69
C ASN A 451 -20.56 20.17 19.08
N VAL A 452 -20.86 20.20 17.78
CA VAL A 452 -21.40 19.06 17.02
C VAL A 452 -20.29 18.36 16.24
N THR A 453 -19.42 19.12 15.57
CA THR A 453 -18.39 18.57 14.70
C THR A 453 -17.32 17.80 15.46
N VAL A 454 -16.87 18.27 16.63
CA VAL A 454 -15.79 17.61 17.39
C VAL A 454 -16.19 16.21 17.85
N PRO A 455 -17.35 15.99 18.53
CA PRO A 455 -17.81 14.65 18.86
C PRO A 455 -17.98 13.78 17.62
N LEU A 456 -18.60 14.31 16.57
CA LEU A 456 -18.91 13.56 15.36
C LEU A 456 -17.64 13.07 14.64
N MET A 457 -16.69 13.97 14.37
CA MET A 457 -15.45 13.63 13.66
C MET A 457 -14.52 12.74 14.48
N SER A 458 -14.55 12.83 15.81
CA SER A 458 -13.74 11.98 16.70
C SER A 458 -14.33 10.56 16.84
N ALA A 459 -15.66 10.44 16.83
CA ALA A 459 -16.35 9.18 17.08
C ALA A 459 -16.59 8.34 15.81
N LEU A 460 -16.88 8.98 14.66
CA LEU A 460 -17.25 8.30 13.42
C LEU A 460 -16.18 7.33 12.89
N PRO A 461 -14.88 7.69 12.82
CA PRO A 461 -13.86 6.75 12.35
C PRO A 461 -13.81 5.46 13.19
N LEU A 462 -13.94 5.58 14.51
CA LEU A 462 -13.95 4.43 15.42
C LEU A 462 -15.21 3.59 15.25
N TYR A 463 -16.36 4.23 15.05
CA TYR A 463 -17.61 3.55 14.73
C TYR A 463 -17.51 2.75 13.42
N TRP A 464 -16.97 3.33 12.36
CA TRP A 464 -16.78 2.60 11.09
C TRP A 464 -15.85 1.40 11.26
N ARG A 465 -14.74 1.56 11.98
CA ARG A 465 -13.83 0.43 12.28
C ARG A 465 -14.52 -0.68 13.08
N PHE A 466 -15.30 -0.31 14.10
CA PHE A 466 -16.11 -1.24 14.86
C PHE A 466 -17.07 -2.03 13.95
N MET A 467 -17.81 -1.34 13.09
CA MET A 467 -18.75 -1.96 12.16
C MET A 467 -18.06 -2.85 11.12
N GLN A 468 -16.90 -2.44 10.60
CA GLN A 468 -16.08 -3.27 9.71
C GLN A 468 -15.65 -4.58 10.39
N CYS A 469 -15.22 -4.53 11.66
CA CYS A 469 -14.81 -5.72 12.40
C CYS A 469 -16.00 -6.68 12.65
N LEU A 470 -17.17 -6.15 13.02
CA LEU A 470 -18.39 -6.95 13.19
C LEU A 470 -18.86 -7.56 11.87
N ARG A 471 -18.83 -6.79 10.79
CA ARG A 471 -19.19 -7.28 9.45
C ARG A 471 -18.29 -8.43 9.04
N ARG A 472 -16.99 -8.31 9.30
CA ARG A 472 -16.04 -9.39 9.04
C ARG A 472 -16.26 -10.61 9.91
N TYR A 473 -16.61 -10.42 11.19
CA TYR A 473 -16.98 -11.53 12.06
C TYR A 473 -18.19 -12.29 11.52
N PHE A 474 -19.21 -11.56 11.05
CA PHE A 474 -20.37 -12.15 10.40
C PHE A 474 -20.01 -12.99 9.17
N GLU A 475 -19.07 -12.52 8.35
CA GLU A 475 -18.68 -13.20 7.10
C GLU A 475 -17.74 -14.39 7.31
N THR A 476 -16.74 -14.25 8.18
CA THR A 476 -15.71 -15.27 8.42
C THR A 476 -16.11 -16.28 9.49
N SER A 477 -17.04 -15.91 10.38
CA SER A 477 -17.40 -16.68 11.58
C SER A 477 -16.22 -16.96 12.52
N GLN A 478 -15.12 -16.22 12.40
CA GLN A 478 -13.93 -16.36 13.23
C GLN A 478 -13.90 -15.28 14.32
N ARG A 479 -13.92 -15.69 15.59
CA ARG A 479 -13.89 -14.75 16.71
C ARG A 479 -12.57 -13.97 16.77
N PHE A 480 -11.42 -14.65 16.61
CA PHE A 480 -10.12 -13.99 16.48
C PHE A 480 -9.75 -13.88 14.99
N PRO A 481 -9.27 -12.73 14.50
CA PRO A 481 -9.02 -11.48 15.24
C PRO A 481 -10.26 -10.56 15.38
N ASN A 482 -11.39 -10.87 14.74
CA ASN A 482 -12.46 -9.90 14.49
C ASN A 482 -13.14 -9.31 15.75
N LEU A 483 -13.57 -10.14 16.70
CA LEU A 483 -14.32 -9.71 17.87
C LEU A 483 -13.44 -8.94 18.86
N PRO A 484 -12.21 -9.39 19.21
CA PRO A 484 -11.26 -8.56 19.95
C PRO A 484 -10.94 -7.22 19.28
N ASN A 485 -10.83 -7.20 17.94
CA ASN A 485 -10.62 -5.95 17.21
C ASN A 485 -11.84 -5.02 17.30
N ALA A 486 -13.06 -5.57 17.26
CA ALA A 486 -14.28 -4.79 17.50
C ALA A 486 -14.29 -4.21 18.93
N CYS A 487 -13.98 -5.01 19.95
CA CYS A 487 -13.86 -4.54 21.33
C CYS A 487 -12.84 -3.41 21.48
N LYS A 488 -11.70 -3.50 20.78
CA LYS A 488 -10.66 -2.48 20.74
C LYS A 488 -11.22 -1.11 20.33
N TYR A 489 -11.97 -1.08 19.21
CA TYR A 489 -12.57 0.17 18.72
C TYR A 489 -13.76 0.62 19.56
N LEU A 490 -14.56 -0.30 20.13
CA LEU A 490 -15.65 0.03 21.03
C LEU A 490 -15.15 0.73 22.30
N ILE A 491 -14.10 0.21 22.94
CA ILE A 491 -13.50 0.82 24.13
C ILE A 491 -12.94 2.19 23.79
N ALA A 492 -12.18 2.31 22.70
CA ALA A 492 -11.64 3.60 22.25
C ALA A 492 -12.75 4.62 21.97
N HIS A 493 -13.85 4.19 21.35
CA HIS A 493 -15.01 5.03 21.04
C HIS A 493 -15.64 5.57 22.32
N SER A 494 -15.94 4.71 23.30
CA SER A 494 -16.55 5.11 24.57
C SER A 494 -15.68 6.07 25.36
N VAL A 495 -14.36 5.82 25.41
CA VAL A 495 -13.43 6.71 26.13
C VAL A 495 -13.34 8.09 25.50
N ILE A 496 -13.36 8.17 24.16
CA ILE A 496 -13.38 9.45 23.44
C ILE A 496 -14.68 10.20 23.70
N LEU A 497 -15.84 9.54 23.60
CA LEU A 497 -17.13 10.18 23.86
C LEU A 497 -17.19 10.76 25.28
N LEU A 498 -16.74 9.99 26.29
CA LEU A 498 -16.67 10.47 27.67
C LEU A 498 -15.77 11.70 27.80
N GLY A 499 -14.62 11.71 27.12
CA GLY A 499 -13.70 12.86 27.17
C GLY A 499 -14.23 14.11 26.46
N VAL A 500 -15.06 13.94 25.43
CA VAL A 500 -15.65 15.03 24.65
C VAL A 500 -16.88 15.63 25.34
N PHE A 501 -17.78 14.80 25.86
CA PHE A 501 -19.03 15.27 26.48
C PHE A 501 -18.86 15.70 27.95
N HIS A 502 -17.82 15.21 28.64
CA HIS A 502 -17.49 15.62 30.00
C HIS A 502 -16.14 16.32 30.05
N SER A 503 -16.12 17.59 29.63
CA SER A 503 -14.92 18.44 29.66
C SER A 503 -14.31 18.56 31.07
N SER A 504 -15.11 18.37 32.13
CA SER A 504 -14.65 18.26 33.52
C SER A 504 -13.64 17.12 33.76
N TYR A 505 -13.65 16.08 32.93
CA TYR A 505 -12.69 14.97 33.03
C TYR A 505 -11.34 15.29 32.37
N THR A 506 -11.32 16.26 31.45
CA THR A 506 -10.13 16.65 30.67
C THR A 506 -9.52 17.99 31.12
N VAL A 507 -10.32 18.95 31.57
CA VAL A 507 -9.88 20.30 31.93
C VAL A 507 -9.85 20.49 33.45
N GLY A 508 -8.64 20.65 34.00
CA GLY A 508 -8.40 20.91 35.42
C GLY A 508 -8.73 22.34 35.83
N GLN A 509 -10.00 22.74 35.81
CA GLN A 509 -10.49 23.99 36.40
C GLN A 509 -10.51 23.86 37.94
N GLY A 510 -9.36 23.83 38.60
CA GLY A 510 -9.21 23.94 40.08
C GLY A 510 -9.94 22.91 40.96
N LYS A 511 -10.76 22.02 40.39
CA LYS A 511 -11.57 21.03 41.10
C LYS A 511 -10.75 19.77 41.39
N GLU A 512 -11.04 19.17 42.54
CA GLU A 512 -10.46 17.91 42.99
C GLU A 512 -10.66 16.77 41.98
N TRP A 513 -9.78 15.77 42.01
CA TRP A 513 -9.90 14.59 41.17
C TRP A 513 -11.17 13.82 41.54
N THR A 514 -12.21 13.92 40.70
CA THR A 514 -13.43 13.13 40.89
C THR A 514 -13.19 11.65 40.59
N THR A 515 -13.92 10.77 41.26
CA THR A 515 -13.86 9.32 41.02
C THR A 515 -14.08 8.98 39.53
N PHE A 516 -15.00 9.68 38.87
CA PHE A 516 -15.28 9.51 37.43
C PHE A 516 -14.09 9.88 36.54
N ARG A 517 -13.36 10.96 36.88
CA ARG A 517 -12.14 11.35 36.16
C ARG A 517 -11.04 10.30 36.28
N ILE A 518 -10.88 9.69 37.45
CA ILE A 518 -9.91 8.61 37.69
C ILE A 518 -10.30 7.37 36.87
N ILE A 519 -11.57 6.95 36.91
CA ILE A 519 -12.08 5.81 36.12
C ILE A 519 -11.87 6.04 34.62
N TRP A 520 -12.17 7.24 34.13
CA TRP A 520 -11.95 7.60 32.74
C TRP A 520 -10.47 7.53 32.35
N LEU A 521 -9.58 8.06 33.19
CA LEU A 521 -8.12 8.02 32.94
C LEU A 521 -7.60 6.57 32.90
N ILE A 522 -7.99 5.73 33.86
CA ILE A 522 -7.63 4.30 33.86
C ILE A 522 -8.15 3.62 32.59
N SER A 523 -9.39 3.90 32.20
CA SER A 523 -9.97 3.35 30.96
C SER A 523 -9.23 3.82 29.71
N PHE A 524 -8.78 5.08 29.66
CA PHE A 524 -7.96 5.62 28.59
C PHE A 524 -6.59 4.96 28.49
N LEU A 525 -5.91 4.77 29.63
CA LEU A 525 -4.62 4.08 29.68
C LEU A 525 -4.76 2.61 29.27
N ALA A 526 -5.79 1.91 29.77
CA ALA A 526 -6.09 0.53 29.39
C ALA A 526 -6.42 0.40 27.89
N SER A 527 -7.24 1.31 27.33
CA SER A 527 -7.54 1.36 25.91
C SER A 527 -6.28 1.58 25.06
N THR A 528 -5.43 2.53 25.47
CA THR A 528 -4.16 2.85 24.81
C THR A 528 -3.20 1.65 24.84
N MET A 529 -3.14 0.92 25.96
CA MET A 529 -2.33 -0.28 26.09
C MET A 529 -2.84 -1.44 25.27
N PHE A 530 -4.14 -1.69 25.28
CA PHE A 530 -4.74 -2.73 24.46
C PHE A 530 -4.44 -2.50 22.98
N THR A 531 -4.60 -1.26 22.52
CA THR A 531 -4.33 -0.90 21.12
C THR A 531 -2.82 -0.94 20.79
N PHE A 532 -1.92 -0.63 21.73
CA PHE A 532 -0.47 -0.80 21.54
C PHE A 532 -0.09 -2.28 21.37
N ILE A 533 -0.59 -3.14 22.27
CA ILE A 533 -0.36 -4.59 22.23
C ILE A 533 -0.89 -5.16 20.91
N TRP A 534 -2.05 -4.67 20.46
CA TRP A 534 -2.64 -5.04 19.18
C TRP A 534 -1.71 -4.75 18.00
N ASP A 535 -1.16 -3.54 17.93
CA ASP A 535 -0.26 -3.15 16.84
C ASP A 535 0.94 -4.09 16.75
N VAL A 536 1.58 -4.39 17.90
CA VAL A 536 2.82 -5.19 17.94
C VAL A 536 2.56 -6.67 17.71
N LEU A 537 1.54 -7.24 18.35
CA LEU A 537 1.31 -8.69 18.34
C LEU A 537 0.46 -9.14 17.15
N VAL A 538 -0.54 -8.36 16.75
CA VAL A 538 -1.51 -8.78 15.73
C VAL A 538 -1.21 -8.11 14.39
N ASP A 539 -1.23 -6.78 14.34
CA ASP A 539 -1.09 -6.05 13.07
C ASP A 539 0.30 -6.27 12.45
N TRP A 540 1.35 -6.23 13.26
CA TRP A 540 2.72 -6.44 12.80
C TRP A 540 3.15 -7.90 12.85
N SER A 541 2.52 -8.72 13.70
CA SER A 541 2.92 -10.11 13.98
C SER A 541 4.43 -10.22 14.18
N MET A 542 4.97 -9.42 15.10
CA MET A 542 6.42 -9.24 15.25
C MET A 542 7.13 -10.46 15.81
N PHE A 543 6.48 -11.18 16.72
CA PHE A 543 7.09 -12.26 17.49
C PHE A 543 6.62 -13.63 17.01
N GLU A 544 7.56 -14.57 17.00
CA GLU A 544 7.32 -15.97 16.68
C GLU A 544 7.93 -16.82 17.81
N PHE A 545 7.18 -17.81 18.29
CA PHE A 545 7.68 -18.75 19.29
C PHE A 545 8.44 -19.87 18.59
N ASP A 546 9.73 -19.99 18.86
CA ASP A 546 10.54 -21.08 18.34
C ASP A 546 10.47 -22.27 19.30
N VAL A 547 9.76 -23.31 18.85
CA VAL A 547 9.57 -24.56 19.61
C VAL A 547 10.91 -25.27 19.86
N SER A 548 11.88 -25.15 18.95
CA SER A 548 13.17 -25.85 19.06
C SER A 548 14.09 -25.27 20.12
N THR A 549 14.03 -23.95 20.34
CA THR A 549 14.87 -23.25 21.33
C THR A 549 14.07 -22.81 22.56
N CYS A 550 12.76 -23.11 22.60
CA CYS A 550 11.82 -22.66 23.63
C CYS A 550 11.95 -21.16 23.91
N SER A 551 12.12 -20.36 22.86
CA SER A 551 12.40 -18.92 22.97
C SER A 551 11.46 -18.10 22.09
N VAL A 552 11.11 -16.91 22.57
CA VAL A 552 10.33 -15.92 21.81
C VAL A 552 11.32 -15.00 21.10
N GLY A 553 11.32 -15.04 19.78
CA GLY A 553 12.17 -14.21 18.93
C GLY A 553 11.35 -13.31 18.01
N LEU A 554 12.03 -12.38 17.34
CA LEU A 554 11.47 -11.73 16.15
C LEU A 554 11.20 -12.80 15.09
N ARG A 555 10.11 -12.64 14.32
CA ARG A 555 9.74 -13.57 13.24
C ARG A 555 10.91 -13.83 12.28
N LYS A 556 11.00 -15.07 11.79
CA LYS A 556 12.14 -15.50 10.94
C LYS A 556 12.14 -14.81 9.57
N ARG A 557 10.96 -14.64 8.96
CA ARG A 557 10.79 -13.97 7.65
C ARG A 557 10.54 -12.48 7.82
N ARG A 558 11.40 -11.64 7.26
CA ARG A 558 11.34 -10.17 7.34
C ARG A 558 11.79 -9.57 6.02
N LEU A 559 11.14 -8.50 5.58
CA LEU A 559 11.61 -7.72 4.43
C LEU A 559 12.65 -6.67 4.84
N TYR A 560 12.54 -6.14 6.06
CA TYR A 560 13.51 -5.18 6.58
C TYR A 560 14.62 -5.94 7.31
N ASN A 561 15.80 -6.08 6.69
CA ASN A 561 16.85 -7.00 7.18
C ASN A 561 17.39 -6.69 8.60
N LYS A 562 17.24 -5.46 9.11
CA LYS A 562 17.78 -5.07 10.42
C LYS A 562 16.74 -5.20 11.53
N ALA A 563 17.07 -5.95 12.59
CA ALA A 563 16.24 -6.10 13.78
C ALA A 563 16.00 -4.76 14.52
N GLU A 564 16.97 -3.85 14.46
CA GLU A 564 16.91 -2.51 15.06
C GLU A 564 15.68 -1.73 14.60
N TYR A 565 15.26 -1.85 13.33
CA TYR A 565 14.09 -1.15 12.82
C TYR A 565 12.80 -1.59 13.52
N TYR A 566 12.67 -2.87 13.86
CA TYR A 566 11.52 -3.40 14.59
C TYR A 566 11.53 -2.93 16.04
N ALA A 567 12.69 -2.98 16.71
CA ALA A 567 12.84 -2.50 18.08
C ALA A 567 12.52 -0.99 18.20
N MET A 568 13.05 -0.18 17.27
CA MET A 568 12.74 1.25 17.21
C MET A 568 11.26 1.51 16.92
N ALA A 569 10.62 0.71 16.06
CA ALA A 569 9.19 0.85 15.77
C ALA A 569 8.33 0.56 17.00
N VAL A 570 8.65 -0.46 17.79
CA VAL A 570 7.97 -0.75 19.06
C VAL A 570 8.14 0.41 20.03
N LEU A 571 9.37 0.90 20.20
CA LEU A 571 9.67 2.03 21.08
C LEU A 571 8.91 3.29 20.68
N PHE A 572 8.99 3.69 19.40
CA PHE A 572 8.29 4.88 18.91
C PHE A 572 6.77 4.72 18.96
N ASN A 573 6.22 3.52 18.69
CA ASN A 573 4.78 3.31 18.82
C ASN A 573 4.32 3.47 20.27
N PHE A 574 5.09 2.95 21.24
CA PHE A 574 4.81 3.11 22.66
C PHE A 574 4.84 4.59 23.06
N VAL A 575 5.95 5.29 22.80
CA VAL A 575 6.13 6.70 23.20
C VAL A 575 5.08 7.61 22.54
N LEU A 576 4.86 7.48 21.24
CA LEU A 576 3.93 8.35 20.50
C LEU A 576 2.46 8.08 20.86
N ARG A 577 2.08 6.86 21.26
CA ARG A 577 0.73 6.56 21.76
C ARG A 577 0.44 7.26 23.09
N PHE A 578 1.42 7.27 23.99
CA PHE A 578 1.28 7.98 25.27
C PHE A 578 1.48 9.48 25.15
N LEU A 579 1.94 9.99 24.00
CA LEU A 579 2.07 11.43 23.81
C LEU A 579 0.73 12.16 24.00
N TRP A 580 -0.39 11.48 23.75
CA TRP A 580 -1.74 11.97 24.00
C TRP A 580 -2.14 12.08 25.48
N THR A 581 -1.56 11.28 26.39
CA THR A 581 -1.82 11.45 27.83
C THR A 581 -1.27 12.78 28.34
N ALA A 582 -0.26 13.34 27.66
CA ALA A 582 0.32 14.62 28.04
C ALA A 582 -0.70 15.77 27.98
N SER A 583 -1.67 15.73 27.07
CA SER A 583 -2.75 16.73 27.02
C SER A 583 -3.78 16.63 28.15
N LEU A 584 -3.67 15.62 29.04
CA LEU A 584 -4.60 15.37 30.14
C LEU A 584 -4.10 15.91 31.49
N ILE A 585 -2.83 16.34 31.56
CA ILE A 585 -2.21 16.84 32.77
C ILE A 585 -2.60 18.32 32.96
N PRO A 586 -3.20 18.72 34.09
CA PRO A 586 -3.56 20.11 34.35
C PRO A 586 -2.34 21.05 34.29
N SER A 587 -2.50 22.19 33.61
CA SER A 587 -1.47 23.23 33.46
C SER A 587 -0.84 23.63 34.81
N SER A 588 -1.63 23.68 35.88
CA SER A 588 -1.21 24.10 37.23
C SER A 588 -0.18 23.19 37.92
N ARG A 589 0.07 21.97 37.44
CA ARG A 589 0.98 21.00 38.09
C ARG A 589 2.13 20.50 37.21
N ASN A 590 2.28 21.00 35.98
CA ASN A 590 3.38 20.64 35.10
C ASN A 590 4.03 21.92 34.53
N PRO A 591 5.15 22.42 35.08
CA PRO A 591 5.79 23.65 34.60
C PRO A 591 6.27 23.56 33.14
N LEU A 592 6.60 22.36 32.64
CA LEU A 592 6.93 22.15 31.23
C LEU A 592 5.72 22.25 30.30
N PHE A 593 4.50 21.97 30.77
CA PHE A 593 3.28 22.02 29.97
C PHE A 593 2.41 23.26 30.25
N CYS A 594 2.56 23.93 31.39
CA CYS A 594 1.88 25.19 31.73
C CYS A 594 2.24 26.32 30.74
N ILE A 595 3.50 26.40 30.32
CA ILE A 595 3.98 27.28 29.24
C ILE A 595 3.31 26.93 27.90
N LEU A 596 2.81 25.69 27.78
CA LEU A 596 2.32 25.06 26.56
C LEU A 596 0.81 24.79 26.54
N THR A 597 -0.03 25.19 27.51
CA THR A 597 -1.50 24.94 27.41
C THR A 597 -2.36 26.18 27.53
N GLU A 598 -1.85 27.27 28.09
CA GLU A 598 -2.57 28.55 28.19
C GLU A 598 -2.03 29.61 27.21
N SER A 599 -0.98 29.31 26.44
CA SER A 599 -0.37 30.23 25.49
C SER A 599 -0.81 29.96 24.05
N ASP A 600 -0.93 31.02 23.24
CA ASP A 600 -1.09 30.96 21.79
C ASP A 600 -0.03 30.06 21.10
N ALA A 601 1.14 29.90 21.73
CA ALA A 601 2.22 29.04 21.26
C ALA A 601 1.84 27.55 21.22
N TYR A 602 0.92 27.07 22.08
CA TYR A 602 0.44 25.69 22.03
C TYR A 602 -0.26 25.38 20.71
N GLN A 603 -1.22 26.22 20.35
CA GLN A 603 -2.08 26.00 19.20
C GLN A 603 -1.29 26.16 17.88
N MET A 604 -0.26 27.00 17.88
CA MET A 604 0.57 27.31 16.71
C MET A 604 1.72 26.34 16.47
N VAL A 605 2.37 25.83 17.51
CA VAL A 605 3.59 25.01 17.36
C VAL A 605 3.37 23.57 17.82
N ILE A 606 2.80 23.39 19.00
CA ILE A 606 2.76 22.06 19.62
C ILE A 606 1.62 21.22 19.08
N ALA A 607 0.41 21.78 18.99
CA ALA A 607 -0.73 21.10 18.41
C ALA A 607 -0.45 20.54 17.00
N PRO A 608 0.09 21.31 16.03
CA PRO A 608 0.46 20.75 14.73
C PRO A 608 1.57 19.69 14.83
N LEU A 609 2.58 19.88 15.68
CA LEU A 609 3.64 18.90 15.88
C LEU A 609 3.10 17.56 16.43
N LEU A 610 2.20 17.60 17.41
CA LEU A 610 1.54 16.42 17.95
C LEU A 610 0.69 15.72 16.87
N MET A 611 -0.01 16.48 16.02
CA MET A 611 -0.75 15.91 14.89
C MET A 611 0.18 15.27 13.85
N LEU A 612 1.30 15.92 13.52
CA LEU A 612 2.31 15.36 12.60
C LEU A 612 2.96 14.09 13.17
N LEU A 613 3.22 14.05 14.47
CA LEU A 613 3.75 12.86 15.14
C LEU A 613 2.75 11.70 15.14
N GLU A 614 1.46 11.98 15.32
CA GLU A 614 0.41 10.95 15.18
C GLU A 614 0.35 10.40 13.74
N VAL A 615 0.45 11.28 12.73
CA VAL A 615 0.53 10.87 11.32
C VAL A 615 1.78 10.04 11.05
N PHE A 616 2.94 10.47 11.55
CA PHE A 616 4.20 9.73 11.45
C PHE A 616 4.08 8.32 12.05
N ARG A 617 3.51 8.22 13.25
CA ARG A 617 3.24 6.93 13.92
C ARG A 617 2.39 6.02 13.04
N ARG A 618 1.33 6.55 12.41
CA ARG A 618 0.45 5.78 11.51
C ARG A 618 1.14 5.36 10.22
N CYS A 619 1.96 6.22 9.61
CA CYS A 619 2.79 5.87 8.45
C CYS A 619 3.83 4.78 8.79
N MET A 620 4.44 4.84 9.98
CA MET A 620 5.32 3.77 10.47
C MET A 620 4.54 2.46 10.67
N TRP A 621 3.36 2.50 11.29
CA TRP A 621 2.48 1.33 11.43
C TRP A 621 2.13 0.71 10.07
N ALA A 622 1.87 1.54 9.05
CA ALA A 622 1.56 1.07 7.70
C ALA A 622 2.70 0.24 7.09
N LEU A 623 3.96 0.62 7.32
CA LEU A 623 5.13 -0.11 6.80
C LEU A 623 5.15 -1.57 7.27
N PHE A 624 4.93 -1.80 8.56
CA PHE A 624 4.97 -3.14 9.15
C PHE A 624 3.64 -3.89 8.97
N ARG A 625 2.50 -3.19 8.95
CA ARG A 625 1.19 -3.83 8.68
C ARG A 625 1.14 -4.41 7.27
N VAL A 626 1.58 -3.65 6.27
CA VAL A 626 1.61 -4.12 4.87
C VAL A 626 2.69 -5.18 4.67
N GLU A 627 3.83 -5.07 5.37
CA GLU A 627 4.83 -6.14 5.39
C GLU A 627 4.25 -7.46 5.90
N ASN A 628 3.53 -7.42 7.03
CA ASN A 628 2.87 -8.59 7.60
C ASN A 628 1.83 -9.18 6.62
N GLU A 629 1.05 -8.31 5.97
CA GLU A 629 0.09 -8.72 4.95
C GLU A 629 0.76 -9.40 3.75
N HIS A 630 1.90 -8.84 3.31
CA HIS A 630 2.69 -9.37 2.21
C HIS A 630 3.20 -10.78 2.51
N LEU A 631 3.64 -11.04 3.75
CA LEU A 631 4.23 -12.30 4.16
C LEU A 631 3.18 -13.39 4.48
N GLY A 632 2.05 -13.02 5.10
CA GLY A 632 1.18 -13.99 5.77
C GLY A 632 -0.29 -14.04 5.35
N ASN A 633 -0.81 -13.07 4.57
CA ASN A 633 -2.26 -12.90 4.34
C ASN A 633 -3.08 -13.06 5.65
N VAL A 634 -2.56 -12.51 6.76
CA VAL A 634 -2.94 -12.86 8.13
C VAL A 634 -4.42 -12.63 8.42
N ASP A 635 -4.99 -11.60 7.80
CA ASP A 635 -6.38 -11.24 8.03
C ASP A 635 -7.36 -11.99 7.11
N ASP A 636 -6.92 -12.76 6.11
CA ASP A 636 -7.78 -13.46 5.15
C ASP A 636 -8.70 -12.50 4.34
N PHE A 637 -8.21 -11.29 4.04
CA PHE A 637 -8.93 -10.33 3.17
C PHE A 637 -9.06 -10.83 1.73
N ARG A 638 -8.22 -11.78 1.36
CA ARG A 638 -8.25 -12.45 0.07
C ARG A 638 -9.22 -13.61 0.20
N GLN A 639 -10.48 -13.38 -0.19
CA GLN A 639 -11.33 -14.51 -0.55
C GLN A 639 -10.59 -15.28 -1.66
N HIS A 640 -10.58 -16.60 -1.57
CA HIS A 640 -10.07 -17.54 -2.58
C HIS A 640 -10.82 -17.44 -3.93
N ASP A 641 -11.35 -16.27 -4.30
CA ASP A 641 -12.19 -16.02 -5.49
C ASP A 641 -11.37 -15.80 -6.77
N ALA A 642 -10.05 -15.96 -6.69
CA ALA A 642 -9.34 -16.64 -7.76
C ALA A 642 -8.82 -17.96 -7.15
N PRO A 643 -9.58 -19.06 -7.20
CA PRO A 643 -9.04 -20.32 -6.77
C PRO A 643 -7.86 -20.59 -7.68
N VAL A 644 -6.68 -20.69 -7.10
CA VAL A 644 -5.76 -21.70 -7.58
C VAL A 644 -6.51 -23.01 -7.35
N PRO A 645 -6.93 -23.73 -8.41
CA PRO A 645 -7.74 -24.93 -8.23
C PRO A 645 -6.83 -26.07 -7.76
N MET A 646 -6.53 -26.12 -6.47
CA MET A 646 -5.99 -27.31 -5.83
C MET A 646 -7.17 -28.23 -5.48
N PHE A 647 -7.22 -29.37 -6.19
CA PHE A 647 -8.01 -30.58 -5.93
C PHE A 647 -9.53 -30.42 -5.70
N PHE A 648 -10.32 -30.88 -6.67
CA PHE A 648 -11.76 -30.66 -6.76
C PHE A 648 -12.68 -31.62 -5.97
N ASP A 649 -12.14 -32.61 -5.25
CA ASP A 649 -13.00 -33.58 -4.54
C ASP A 649 -13.08 -33.34 -3.03
N ASN A 650 -12.02 -32.81 -2.40
CA ASN A 650 -12.06 -32.38 -1.00
C ASN A 650 -12.77 -31.04 -0.81
N PHE A 651 -12.87 -30.22 -1.87
CA PHE A 651 -13.48 -28.89 -1.80
C PHE A 651 -15.00 -28.96 -1.59
N ARG A 652 -15.72 -29.89 -2.25
CA ARG A 652 -17.17 -30.05 -2.05
C ARG A 652 -17.50 -30.61 -0.66
N ALA A 653 -16.71 -31.57 -0.16
CA ALA A 653 -16.89 -32.10 1.19
C ALA A 653 -16.51 -31.09 2.29
N GLN A 654 -15.43 -30.30 2.11
CA GLN A 654 -15.08 -29.20 3.00
C GLN A 654 -16.05 -28.02 2.90
N GLU A 655 -16.53 -27.65 1.72
CA GLU A 655 -17.56 -26.62 1.54
C GLU A 655 -18.88 -27.06 2.14
N GLN A 656 -19.29 -28.31 1.98
CA GLN A 656 -20.49 -28.84 2.61
C GLN A 656 -20.34 -28.92 4.14
N ARG A 657 -19.18 -29.35 4.67
CA ARG A 657 -18.90 -29.33 6.13
C ARG A 657 -18.80 -27.90 6.68
N LYS A 658 -18.15 -26.97 5.96
CA LYS A 658 -18.07 -25.54 6.31
C LYS A 658 -19.44 -24.87 6.17
N ALA A 659 -20.25 -25.21 5.18
CA ALA A 659 -21.61 -24.69 4.99
C ALA A 659 -22.57 -25.23 6.06
N TYR A 660 -22.44 -26.49 6.45
CA TYR A 660 -23.18 -27.10 7.55
C TYR A 660 -22.78 -26.48 8.90
N ALA A 661 -21.48 -26.31 9.17
CA ALA A 661 -20.97 -25.61 10.35
C ALA A 661 -21.40 -24.13 10.41
N ARG A 662 -21.38 -23.42 9.26
CA ARG A 662 -21.88 -22.03 9.12
C ARG A 662 -23.39 -21.90 9.36
N ARG A 663 -24.19 -22.95 9.08
CA ARG A 663 -25.65 -22.93 9.29
C ARG A 663 -26.02 -23.08 10.76
N GLN A 664 -25.23 -23.84 11.53
CA GLN A 664 -25.49 -24.12 12.95
C GLN A 664 -24.98 -23.01 13.89
N THR A 665 -24.08 -22.12 13.44
CA THR A 665 -23.51 -20.99 14.23
C THR A 665 -24.16 -19.62 13.97
N ARG A 666 -25.04 -19.47 12.97
CA ARG A 666 -25.61 -18.15 12.61
C ARG A 666 -26.44 -17.50 13.71
N TYR A 667 -27.17 -18.28 14.52
CA TYR A 667 -27.94 -17.73 15.64
C TYR A 667 -27.01 -17.24 16.77
N GLY A 668 -25.93 -17.96 17.05
CA GLY A 668 -24.93 -17.55 18.05
C GLY A 668 -24.17 -16.28 17.62
N ILE A 669 -23.78 -16.20 16.35
CA ILE A 669 -23.15 -15.00 15.79
C ILE A 669 -24.12 -13.82 15.83
N ALA A 670 -25.39 -14.01 15.43
CA ALA A 670 -26.39 -12.95 15.49
C ALA A 670 -26.63 -12.44 16.92
N PHE A 671 -26.64 -13.34 17.90
CA PHE A 671 -26.72 -12.95 19.32
C PHE A 671 -25.49 -12.14 19.76
N GLU A 672 -24.27 -12.59 19.46
CA GLU A 672 -23.05 -11.86 19.81
C GLU A 672 -22.98 -10.49 19.13
N LEU A 673 -23.39 -10.39 17.86
CA LEU A 673 -23.50 -9.11 17.15
C LEU A 673 -24.53 -8.18 17.81
N ALA A 674 -25.69 -8.72 18.22
CA ALA A 674 -26.71 -7.96 18.94
C ALA A 674 -26.19 -7.45 20.29
N VAL A 675 -25.48 -8.29 21.05
CA VAL A 675 -24.85 -7.90 22.32
C VAL A 675 -23.84 -6.77 22.09
N MET A 676 -22.95 -6.89 21.10
CA MET A 676 -21.99 -5.83 20.77
C MET A 676 -22.67 -4.53 20.32
N GLY A 677 -23.78 -4.62 19.57
CA GLY A 677 -24.60 -3.48 19.18
C GLY A 677 -25.27 -2.79 20.37
N VAL A 678 -25.85 -3.56 21.29
CA VAL A 678 -26.45 -3.04 22.54
C VAL A 678 -25.39 -2.39 23.41
N LEU A 679 -24.19 -2.98 23.51
CA LEU A 679 -23.07 -2.38 24.24
C LEU A 679 -22.63 -1.04 23.65
N LEU A 680 -22.54 -0.94 22.31
CA LEU A 680 -22.24 0.33 21.64
C LEU A 680 -23.28 1.40 21.98
N VAL A 681 -24.57 1.08 21.83
CA VAL A 681 -25.65 2.05 22.11
C VAL A 681 -25.67 2.41 23.60
N GLY A 682 -25.59 1.42 24.49
CA GLY A 682 -25.60 1.64 25.93
C GLY A 682 -24.43 2.51 26.40
N LEU A 683 -23.19 2.19 25.98
CA LEU A 683 -22.01 2.98 26.34
C LEU A 683 -22.05 4.38 25.72
N SER A 684 -22.56 4.53 24.50
CA SER A 684 -22.72 5.85 23.86
C SER A 684 -23.75 6.70 24.60
N CYS A 685 -24.90 6.13 24.96
CA CYS A 685 -25.92 6.81 25.76
C CYS A 685 -25.38 7.23 27.12
N VAL A 686 -24.69 6.34 27.82
CA VAL A 686 -24.04 6.69 29.10
C VAL A 686 -23.03 7.81 28.90
N ALA A 687 -22.19 7.74 27.87
CA ALA A 687 -21.18 8.79 27.62
C ALA A 687 -21.77 10.15 27.20
N ILE A 688 -22.99 10.20 26.69
CA ILE A 688 -23.65 11.45 26.26
C ILE A 688 -24.53 12.03 27.38
N PHE A 689 -25.17 11.17 28.18
CA PHE A 689 -26.20 11.56 29.14
C PHE A 689 -25.79 11.41 30.60
N ALA A 690 -24.66 10.77 30.91
CA ALA A 690 -24.15 10.77 32.28
C ALA A 690 -23.96 12.22 32.75
N ASP A 691 -24.31 12.53 33.99
CA ASP A 691 -23.92 13.80 34.64
C ASP A 691 -24.49 15.10 34.02
N LYS A 692 -25.61 15.07 33.28
CA LYS A 692 -26.36 16.31 32.95
C LYS A 692 -27.18 16.89 34.12
N ASP A 693 -27.33 16.14 35.21
CA ASP A 693 -28.23 16.46 36.33
C ASP A 693 -27.52 16.80 37.65
N ASN A 694 -26.26 17.25 37.64
CA ASN A 694 -25.57 17.79 38.81
C ASN A 694 -24.92 19.17 38.58
#